data_AF-A0A834SA01-F1
#
_entry.id   AF-A0A834SA01-F1
#
_cell.length_a   1.000
_cell.length_b   1.000
_cell.length_c   1.000
_cell.angle_alpha   90.00
_cell.angle_beta   90.00
_cell.angle_gamma   90.00
#
_symmetry.space_group_name_H-M   'P 1'
#
loop_
_entity.id
_entity.type
_entity.pdbx_description
1 polymer ?
#
loop_
_entity_poly.entity_id
_entity_poly.type
_entity_poly.pdbx_seq_one_letter_code
_entity_poly.pdbx_strand_id
1 'polypeptide(L)'
;MKYAGISKHEARTAREKNETISDARRQVVKDFYAELVKHKSCRNCQGISPSYRKDRGIKIFRKALSQKDKAKMAQAEKRIQSPLDILARREAKAKKQHVHADEGVADLDPVSEEDEDMDIDMQQADGSLVATESRMARRTKPATEESENAQEYVSAAEVKATMTLLFENESEMMRMLYSPYGSKSLVDVSPDMFFTQAIIVPPNKYRPEDGTGETITESPKNKPYKSIIEACETINQISHEMRGRPNETGYRQRNFDDMQTQFVNLQGVVNALIDCDANPVQGRAGAVNTDGIKQALEKKEGLFRKNMMGKRVNFAARSVISPDPNIETNEIGVPPVFAKKLTYPEPVTNHNFYDLKEAVLNGPDKWPGAHAIENEFGQIIALRKKTYDERLALANQLLAPTNSYSNGARNKKVHRHLNNGDVVIMNRQPTLHKPSMMAHRARVLPGEKTIRMHYANCNTYNADFDGDEMNMHFPQNELARAEAMTIADTDHQYLSATAGKPLRGLIQDHISMGVSISNKDTFFTREEYHQLLYSSLRPEEGHTTSGRLETVSPAVLKPRPMWTGKQIITTILKNIKPAEYQGLTLTSKSSTNGKLWGVHSEEQIVIVKDGHLLSGIMDKGQIGPAAGGLINGIYEAYGETIAGRALSIIGRLLTKMLHMRAFSCGVEDLILTEEGDRARLEELRKAEKLGFEIASKYVTLDAEKIDPTNPELRRRLEAVLRDDTKQHGLDLLTNTANSKISSAVTAAVLPDKLIKKFPKNQMQAMTGSGAKGSMVNANQISCNLGQQVLEGRRVPVMISGKTLPCFKPFETSVRAGGYIVNRFLTGIRPQEYYFHMMAGREGLIDTAVKTSRSGYLQRCIIKGMEGLRVEYDTSVRDADGTMVQFLYGEDGLDTTKQKYLNDFKFQAQNFYSLAQTLHTAEAYPRVASAEAVEHNKKAAKKARKGDVTSMDPATAVYTPSRHSGSTSELFLQAKREVSLLVLRLFSTC
;
A
#
# COMPACT_ATOMS: atom_id res chain seq x y z
N MET A 1 13.50 3.18 33.89
CA MET A 1 12.24 2.43 33.76
C MET A 1 11.06 3.12 34.44
N LYS A 2 11.05 3.40 35.76
CA LYS A 2 9.99 4.23 36.39
C LYS A 2 9.91 5.66 35.85
N TYR A 3 11.06 6.25 35.50
CA TYR A 3 11.15 7.59 34.90
C TYR A 3 10.68 7.68 33.44
N ALA A 4 10.41 6.54 32.77
CA ALA A 4 10.01 6.50 31.35
C ALA A 4 8.50 6.22 31.16
N GLY A 5 7.69 6.24 32.22
CA GLY A 5 6.24 6.00 32.12
C GLY A 5 5.82 4.58 31.75
N ILE A 6 6.77 3.68 31.44
CA ILE A 6 6.46 2.30 31.07
C ILE A 6 5.92 1.55 32.29
N SER A 7 4.66 1.14 32.19
CA SER A 7 4.01 0.31 33.19
C SER A 7 4.80 -0.98 33.38
N LYS A 8 4.96 -1.46 34.63
CA LYS A 8 5.53 -2.79 34.92
C LYS A 8 4.78 -3.91 34.17
N HIS A 9 3.53 -3.67 33.78
CA HIS A 9 2.72 -4.60 33.01
C HIS A 9 3.14 -4.66 31.53
N GLU A 10 3.44 -3.52 30.89
CA GLU A 10 3.85 -3.43 29.48
C GLU A 10 5.24 -4.02 29.26
N ALA A 11 6.18 -3.74 30.17
CA ALA A 11 7.54 -4.30 30.12
C ALA A 11 7.56 -5.84 30.24
N ARG A 12 6.53 -6.43 30.86
CA ARG A 12 6.41 -7.87 31.07
C ARG A 12 5.84 -8.56 29.83
N THR A 13 4.85 -7.94 29.18
CA THR A 13 4.25 -8.45 27.93
C THR A 13 5.24 -8.42 26.76
N ALA A 14 6.13 -7.43 26.70
CA ALA A 14 7.20 -7.34 25.69
C ALA A 14 8.27 -8.44 25.83
N ARG A 15 8.62 -8.84 27.07
CA ARG A 15 9.55 -9.95 27.33
C ARG A 15 9.03 -11.31 26.87
N GLU A 16 7.71 -11.47 26.85
CA GLU A 16 7.06 -12.74 26.55
C GLU A 16 6.86 -12.95 25.03
N LYS A 17 6.89 -11.90 24.20
CA LYS A 17 6.55 -11.97 22.76
C LYS A 17 7.72 -11.68 21.81
N ASN A 18 8.95 -12.07 22.16
CA ASN A 18 10.07 -11.91 21.24
C ASN A 18 10.01 -12.98 20.12
N GLU A 19 10.08 -12.55 18.86
CA GLU A 19 10.07 -13.43 17.69
C GLU A 19 11.18 -14.49 17.75
N THR A 20 12.38 -14.13 18.22
CA THR A 20 13.49 -15.10 18.33
C THR A 20 13.19 -16.23 19.31
N ILE A 21 12.47 -15.92 20.40
CA ILE A 21 12.04 -16.92 21.39
C ILE A 21 10.93 -17.79 20.79
N SER A 22 10.00 -17.19 20.07
CA SER A 22 8.93 -17.90 19.36
C SER A 22 9.50 -18.87 18.31
N ASP A 23 10.49 -18.44 17.55
CA ASP A 23 11.17 -19.25 16.53
C ASP A 23 12.00 -20.37 17.15
N ALA A 24 12.79 -20.07 18.20
CA ALA A 24 13.50 -21.09 18.95
C ALA A 24 12.54 -22.15 19.52
N ARG A 25 11.42 -21.70 20.11
CA ARG A 25 10.35 -22.60 20.59
C ARG A 25 9.76 -23.42 19.47
N ARG A 26 9.44 -22.82 18.31
CA ARG A 26 8.89 -23.53 17.15
C ARG A 26 9.85 -24.62 16.67
N GLN A 27 11.15 -24.32 16.66
CA GLN A 27 12.19 -25.29 16.31
C GLN A 27 12.25 -26.44 17.32
N VAL A 28 12.29 -26.14 18.62
CA VAL A 28 12.28 -27.16 19.69
C VAL A 28 11.04 -28.04 19.61
N VAL A 29 9.85 -27.45 19.43
CA VAL A 29 8.59 -28.20 19.30
C VAL A 29 8.59 -29.07 18.04
N LYS A 30 9.15 -28.58 16.93
CA LYS A 30 9.29 -29.35 15.69
C LYS A 30 10.23 -30.54 15.88
N ASP A 31 11.37 -30.33 16.52
CA ASP A 31 12.35 -31.37 16.80
C ASP A 31 11.78 -32.41 17.77
N PHE A 32 11.06 -31.95 18.80
CA PHE A 32 10.33 -32.81 19.72
C PHE A 32 9.30 -33.70 19.01
N TYR A 33 8.44 -33.14 18.15
CA TYR A 33 7.49 -33.94 17.36
C TYR A 33 8.19 -34.90 16.38
N ALA A 34 9.35 -34.52 15.84
CA ALA A 34 10.14 -35.40 14.98
C ALA A 34 10.74 -36.57 15.76
N GLU A 35 11.16 -36.37 17.02
CA GLU A 35 11.69 -37.43 17.88
C GLU A 35 10.61 -38.41 18.36
N LEU A 36 9.41 -37.93 18.67
CA LEU A 36 8.28 -38.77 19.10
C LEU A 36 7.96 -39.90 18.11
N VAL A 37 8.18 -39.69 16.81
CA VAL A 37 7.82 -40.65 15.75
C VAL A 37 8.98 -41.62 15.41
N LYS A 38 10.20 -41.40 15.91
CA LYS A 38 11.39 -42.21 15.55
C LYS A 38 11.39 -43.62 16.16
N HIS A 39 10.86 -43.80 17.36
CA HIS A 39 10.92 -45.08 18.08
C HIS A 39 9.56 -45.77 18.12
N LYS A 40 9.52 -47.06 17.76
CA LYS A 40 8.28 -47.88 17.78
C LYS A 40 7.99 -48.51 19.16
N SER A 41 9.02 -48.68 20.00
CA SER A 41 8.87 -49.18 21.37
C SER A 41 8.98 -48.04 22.38
N CYS A 42 8.17 -48.11 23.43
CA CYS A 42 8.25 -47.19 24.56
C CYS A 42 9.58 -47.37 25.29
N ARG A 43 10.30 -46.30 25.59
CA ARG A 43 11.59 -46.40 26.30
C ARG A 43 11.44 -46.82 27.77
N ASN A 44 10.32 -46.47 28.41
CA ASN A 44 10.09 -46.77 29.83
C ASN A 44 9.66 -48.23 30.04
N CYS A 45 8.67 -48.69 29.26
CA CYS A 45 8.10 -50.02 29.43
C CYS A 45 8.53 -51.02 28.34
N GLN A 46 9.29 -50.63 27.32
CA GLN A 46 9.68 -51.48 26.18
C GLN A 46 8.50 -52.09 25.39
N GLY A 47 7.27 -51.68 25.69
CA GLY A 47 6.07 -52.12 24.97
C GLY A 47 5.96 -51.46 23.60
N ILE A 48 5.44 -52.20 22.62
CA ILE A 48 5.21 -51.75 21.25
C ILE A 48 3.72 -51.42 21.09
N SER A 49 3.42 -50.17 20.73
CA SER A 49 2.07 -49.71 20.44
C SER A 49 1.72 -49.89 18.95
N PRO A 50 0.46 -50.21 18.61
CA PRO A 50 0.01 -50.26 17.22
C PRO A 50 0.06 -48.86 16.59
N SER A 51 0.30 -48.81 15.28
CA SER A 51 0.31 -47.54 14.55
C SER A 51 -1.09 -47.12 14.12
N TYR A 52 -1.35 -45.80 14.11
CA TYR A 52 -2.64 -45.23 13.73
C TYR A 52 -2.59 -44.63 12.32
N ARG A 53 -3.70 -44.70 11.59
CA ARG A 53 -3.92 -44.07 10.29
C ARG A 53 -5.17 -43.19 10.37
N LYS A 54 -5.06 -41.94 9.93
CA LYS A 54 -6.22 -41.04 9.79
C LYS A 54 -6.77 -41.09 8.36
N ASP A 55 -8.07 -40.89 8.21
CA ASP A 55 -8.75 -40.67 6.94
C ASP A 55 -9.51 -39.35 6.94
N ARG A 56 -9.06 -38.41 6.09
CA ARG A 56 -9.65 -37.09 5.80
C ARG A 56 -10.16 -36.27 7.01
N GLY A 57 -9.60 -36.49 8.21
CA GLY A 57 -10.01 -35.79 9.44
C GLY A 57 -11.35 -36.25 10.01
N ILE A 58 -11.87 -37.40 9.58
CA ILE A 58 -13.17 -37.94 10.00
C ILE A 58 -13.01 -39.27 10.74
N LYS A 59 -12.11 -40.14 10.27
CA LYS A 59 -11.90 -41.48 10.87
C LYS A 59 -10.47 -41.68 11.32
N ILE A 60 -10.30 -42.46 12.39
CA ILE A 60 -9.02 -42.92 12.89
C ILE A 60 -9.06 -44.46 12.89
N PHE A 61 -8.05 -45.08 12.29
CA PHE A 61 -7.89 -46.51 12.23
C PHE A 61 -6.64 -46.96 12.97
N ARG A 62 -6.76 -48.00 13.79
CA ARG A 62 -5.65 -48.70 14.44
C ARG A 62 -5.20 -49.85 13.54
N LYS A 63 -3.92 -49.89 13.18
CA LYS A 63 -3.33 -51.01 12.43
C LYS A 63 -3.00 -52.15 13.37
N ALA A 64 -3.23 -53.39 12.92
CA ALA A 64 -2.78 -54.56 13.65
C ALA A 64 -1.24 -54.56 13.81
N LEU A 65 -0.77 -55.05 14.97
CA LEU A 65 0.67 -55.31 15.19
C LEU A 65 1.16 -56.42 14.26
N SER A 66 2.38 -56.29 13.75
CA SER A 66 3.05 -57.36 12.99
C SER A 66 3.20 -58.61 13.87
N GLN A 67 3.20 -59.80 13.25
CA GLN A 67 3.42 -61.06 13.98
C GLN A 67 4.70 -61.05 14.82
N LYS A 68 5.77 -60.42 14.31
CA LYS A 68 7.05 -60.25 15.02
C LYS A 68 6.93 -59.39 16.27
N ASP A 69 6.12 -58.33 16.20
CA ASP A 69 5.90 -57.42 17.32
C ASP A 69 4.93 -58.01 18.36
N LYS A 70 3.93 -58.79 17.91
CA LYS A 70 3.05 -59.58 18.79
C LYS A 70 3.84 -60.61 19.60
N ALA A 71 4.80 -61.31 18.98
CA ALA A 71 5.67 -62.26 19.67
C ALA A 71 6.54 -61.59 20.74
N LYS A 72 7.08 -60.39 20.44
CA LYS A 72 7.85 -59.60 21.42
C LYS A 72 7.01 -59.10 22.60
N MET A 73 5.77 -58.69 22.33
CA MET A 73 4.83 -58.27 23.39
C MET A 73 4.42 -59.44 24.28
N ALA A 74 4.24 -60.63 23.69
CA ALA A 74 3.97 -61.87 24.44
C ALA A 74 5.15 -62.31 25.31
N GLN A 75 6.39 -62.24 24.78
CA GLN A 75 7.62 -62.51 25.55
C GLN A 75 7.84 -61.51 26.69
N ALA A 76 7.38 -60.27 26.55
CA ALA A 76 7.45 -59.25 27.60
C ALA A 76 6.24 -59.30 28.58
N GLU A 77 5.32 -60.26 28.42
CA GLU A 77 4.06 -60.39 29.18
C GLU A 77 3.15 -59.14 29.16
N LYS A 78 3.21 -58.34 28.09
CA LYS A 78 2.43 -57.10 27.97
C LYS A 78 1.23 -57.28 27.06
N ARG A 79 0.03 -57.06 27.62
CA ARG A 79 -1.23 -57.02 26.88
C ARG A 79 -1.74 -55.58 26.78
N ILE A 80 -2.28 -55.23 25.61
CA ILE A 80 -2.95 -53.94 25.41
C ILE A 80 -4.27 -53.99 26.18
N GLN A 81 -4.43 -53.11 27.16
CA GLN A 81 -5.68 -52.93 27.89
C GLN A 81 -6.52 -51.83 27.23
N SER A 82 -7.85 -51.98 27.23
CA SER A 82 -8.76 -50.95 26.74
C SER A 82 -8.71 -49.71 27.65
N PRO A 83 -8.40 -48.52 27.13
CA PRO A 83 -8.39 -47.28 27.92
C PRO A 83 -9.74 -46.95 28.57
N LEU A 84 -10.84 -47.32 27.90
CA LEU A 84 -12.20 -47.13 28.42
C LEU A 84 -12.46 -47.97 29.67
N ASP A 85 -11.96 -49.21 29.71
CA ASP A 85 -12.15 -50.11 30.86
C ASP A 85 -11.36 -49.63 32.09
N ILE A 86 -10.17 -49.04 31.87
CA ILE A 86 -9.34 -48.47 32.94
C ILE A 86 -10.08 -47.30 33.60
N LEU A 87 -10.61 -46.38 32.79
CA LEU A 87 -11.37 -45.23 33.30
C LEU A 87 -12.69 -45.65 33.93
N ALA A 88 -13.43 -46.58 33.32
CA ALA A 88 -14.70 -47.09 33.85
C ALA A 88 -14.52 -47.79 35.22
N ARG A 89 -13.46 -48.59 35.40
CA ARG A 89 -13.11 -49.19 36.69
C ARG A 89 -12.75 -48.14 37.74
N ARG A 90 -12.10 -47.05 37.33
CA ARG A 90 -11.76 -45.92 38.22
C ARG A 90 -13.00 -45.12 38.62
N GLU A 91 -13.88 -44.81 37.68
CA GLU A 91 -15.16 -44.13 37.97
C GLU A 91 -16.06 -44.97 38.89
N ALA A 92 -16.12 -46.29 38.67
CA ALA A 92 -16.85 -47.22 39.54
C ALA A 92 -16.26 -47.26 40.96
N LYS A 93 -14.93 -47.15 41.11
CA LYS A 93 -14.27 -47.02 42.42
C LYS A 93 -14.54 -45.66 43.08
N ALA A 94 -14.51 -44.57 42.32
CA ALA A 94 -14.80 -43.22 42.82
C ALA A 94 -16.25 -43.05 43.27
N LYS A 95 -17.22 -43.61 42.53
CA LYS A 95 -18.64 -43.63 42.93
C LYS A 95 -18.89 -44.44 44.21
N LYS A 96 -18.11 -45.50 44.47
CA LYS A 96 -18.15 -46.25 45.74
C LYS A 96 -17.53 -45.48 46.92
N GLN A 97 -16.70 -44.47 46.67
CA GLN A 97 -16.00 -43.70 47.70
C GLN A 97 -16.78 -42.48 48.22
N HIS A 98 -17.80 -42.03 47.48
CA HIS A 98 -18.51 -40.77 47.75
C HIS A 98 -19.79 -40.91 48.61
N VAL A 99 -20.02 -42.08 49.24
CA VAL A 99 -21.27 -42.42 49.97
C VAL A 99 -21.18 -42.18 51.50
N HIS A 100 -20.04 -41.75 52.05
CA HIS A 100 -19.91 -41.44 53.49
C HIS A 100 -19.39 -40.02 53.73
N ALA A 101 -20.29 -39.03 53.75
CA ALA A 101 -20.13 -37.76 54.48
C ALA A 101 -21.42 -36.92 54.38
N ASP A 102 -22.44 -37.27 55.16
CA ASP A 102 -23.22 -36.30 55.98
C ASP A 102 -24.22 -37.09 56.84
N GLU A 103 -23.91 -37.25 58.13
CA GLU A 103 -24.92 -37.58 59.15
C GLU A 103 -25.34 -36.28 59.82
N GLY A 104 -26.64 -36.01 59.77
CA GLY A 104 -27.30 -34.88 60.43
C GLY A 104 -28.76 -35.21 60.70
N VAL A 105 -28.97 -36.24 61.53
CA VAL A 105 -30.06 -36.47 62.51
C VAL A 105 -31.38 -35.71 62.31
N ALA A 106 -32.49 -36.44 62.11
CA ALA A 106 -33.59 -36.50 63.08
C ALA A 106 -34.77 -37.36 62.57
N ASP A 107 -34.99 -38.48 63.26
CA ASP A 107 -36.28 -39.03 63.71
C ASP A 107 -37.42 -39.28 62.70
N LEU A 108 -37.67 -40.56 62.40
CA LEU A 108 -38.80 -41.34 62.96
C LEU A 108 -38.94 -42.70 62.23
N ASP A 109 -38.90 -43.77 63.02
CA ASP A 109 -39.21 -45.17 62.68
C ASP A 109 -40.73 -45.38 62.35
N PRO A 110 -41.24 -46.62 62.17
CA PRO A 110 -41.20 -47.40 60.92
C PRO A 110 -42.59 -48.00 60.57
N VAL A 111 -42.79 -48.59 59.39
CA VAL A 111 -43.78 -49.68 59.28
C VAL A 111 -43.38 -50.69 58.18
N SER A 112 -43.13 -51.92 58.66
CA SER A 112 -43.47 -53.24 58.11
C SER A 112 -42.92 -53.64 56.72
N GLU A 113 -42.02 -54.63 56.64
CA GLU A 113 -42.25 -56.10 56.60
C GLU A 113 -41.95 -56.55 55.16
N GLU A 114 -41.20 -57.60 54.82
CA GLU A 114 -40.76 -58.84 55.48
C GLU A 114 -39.49 -59.34 54.75
N ASP A 115 -38.53 -59.81 55.54
CA ASP A 115 -37.71 -61.04 55.44
C ASP A 115 -37.05 -61.40 54.08
N GLU A 116 -35.71 -61.45 54.00
CA GLU A 116 -34.87 -62.61 54.40
C GLU A 116 -35.37 -63.89 53.71
N ASP A 117 -34.59 -64.60 52.90
CA ASP A 117 -33.30 -65.14 53.30
C ASP A 117 -32.60 -65.91 52.15
N MET A 118 -31.30 -66.14 52.37
CA MET A 118 -30.43 -67.22 51.88
C MET A 118 -29.89 -67.25 50.44
N ASP A 119 -28.62 -66.82 50.33
CA ASP A 119 -27.42 -67.65 50.17
C ASP A 119 -27.40 -68.86 49.18
N ILE A 120 -26.35 -68.91 48.32
CA ILE A 120 -25.39 -70.02 48.11
C ILE A 120 -24.79 -70.12 46.68
N ASP A 121 -23.45 -70.09 46.70
CA ASP A 121 -22.41 -70.77 45.91
C ASP A 121 -22.21 -70.72 44.38
N MET A 122 -20.91 -70.54 44.11
CA MET A 122 -20.10 -71.03 43.00
C MET A 122 -20.30 -72.52 42.66
N GLN A 123 -20.27 -72.86 41.36
CA GLN A 123 -19.63 -74.11 40.91
C GLN A 123 -19.14 -74.06 39.45
N GLN A 124 -17.93 -74.60 39.27
CA GLN A 124 -17.27 -74.95 38.01
C GLN A 124 -17.75 -76.31 37.47
N ALA A 125 -17.47 -76.56 36.18
CA ALA A 125 -17.22 -77.83 35.45
C ALA A 125 -18.09 -77.92 34.18
N ASP A 126 -17.56 -77.92 32.95
CA ASP A 126 -16.77 -78.93 32.22
C ASP A 126 -17.64 -79.92 31.39
N GLY A 127 -17.22 -80.18 30.14
CA GLY A 127 -17.50 -81.44 29.41
C GLY A 127 -18.67 -81.57 28.40
N SER A 128 -18.30 -81.63 27.11
CA SER A 128 -18.65 -82.72 26.13
C SER A 128 -20.02 -82.83 25.39
N LEU A 129 -19.95 -82.72 24.04
CA LEU A 129 -20.48 -83.58 22.92
C LEU A 129 -21.93 -84.17 23.00
N VAL A 130 -22.83 -84.20 22.00
CA VAL A 130 -22.81 -84.76 20.61
C VAL A 130 -24.12 -84.38 19.84
N ALA A 131 -23.99 -84.06 18.53
CA ALA A 131 -24.92 -84.21 17.36
C ALA A 131 -26.40 -83.71 17.41
N THR A 132 -27.03 -83.20 16.34
CA THR A 132 -27.07 -83.65 14.94
C THR A 132 -27.39 -82.51 13.95
N GLU A 133 -26.99 -82.76 12.70
CA GLU A 133 -27.02 -81.88 11.54
C GLU A 133 -28.43 -81.55 10.98
N SER A 134 -28.55 -80.37 10.37
CA SER A 134 -29.16 -80.25 9.04
C SER A 134 -28.44 -79.19 8.21
N ARG A 135 -27.77 -79.66 7.15
CA ARG A 135 -27.05 -78.88 6.13
C ARG A 135 -28.04 -78.11 5.25
N MET A 136 -27.64 -76.91 4.79
CA MET A 136 -27.36 -76.70 3.36
C MET A 136 -26.44 -75.50 3.15
N ALA A 137 -25.46 -75.71 2.28
CA ALA A 137 -24.22 -74.97 2.18
C ALA A 137 -24.27 -73.81 1.18
N ARG A 138 -23.48 -72.76 1.45
CA ARG A 138 -22.75 -72.07 0.38
C ARG A 138 -21.29 -71.89 0.80
N ARG A 139 -20.43 -72.59 0.05
CA ARG A 139 -18.98 -72.75 0.25
C ARG A 139 -18.23 -71.42 0.37
N THR A 140 -17.45 -71.32 1.43
CA THR A 140 -16.29 -70.46 1.62
C THR A 140 -15.16 -70.84 0.66
N LYS A 141 -14.52 -69.84 0.03
CA LYS A 141 -13.11 -69.94 -0.41
C LYS A 141 -12.21 -69.76 0.82
N PRO A 142 -11.03 -70.41 0.88
CA PRO A 142 -10.19 -70.42 2.08
C PRO A 142 -9.57 -69.04 2.30
N ALA A 143 -9.82 -68.46 3.48
CA ALA A 143 -9.14 -67.27 3.97
C ALA A 143 -7.73 -67.66 4.42
N THR A 144 -6.84 -67.86 3.46
CA THR A 144 -5.40 -67.82 3.67
C THR A 144 -4.90 -66.54 3.01
N GLU A 145 -4.28 -65.66 3.81
CA GLU A 145 -3.57 -64.40 3.47
C GLU A 145 -4.23 -63.02 3.74
N GLU A 146 -5.40 -62.89 4.39
CA GLU A 146 -5.96 -61.56 4.70
C GLU A 146 -5.70 -61.01 6.13
N SER A 147 -5.13 -61.79 7.06
CA SER A 147 -5.06 -61.33 8.47
C SER A 147 -3.92 -60.35 8.81
N GLU A 148 -3.00 -60.05 7.89
CA GLU A 148 -1.88 -59.13 8.17
C GLU A 148 -2.22 -57.64 7.98
N ASN A 149 -3.33 -57.30 7.32
CA ASN A 149 -3.70 -55.92 6.98
C ASN A 149 -5.01 -55.40 7.62
N ALA A 150 -5.59 -56.12 8.57
CA ALA A 150 -6.81 -55.68 9.26
C ALA A 150 -6.60 -54.33 9.99
N GLN A 151 -7.41 -53.33 9.61
CA GLN A 151 -7.45 -52.00 10.22
C GLN A 151 -8.75 -51.86 11.01
N GLU A 152 -8.65 -51.51 12.28
CA GLU A 152 -9.80 -51.38 13.18
C GLU A 152 -10.17 -49.92 13.35
N TYR A 153 -11.45 -49.57 13.28
CA TYR A 153 -11.93 -48.21 13.52
C TYR A 153 -11.88 -47.90 15.03
N VAL A 154 -11.27 -46.76 15.38
CA VAL A 154 -11.16 -46.30 16.77
C VAL A 154 -12.20 -45.21 17.01
N SER A 155 -13.05 -45.41 18.01
CA SER A 155 -14.08 -44.43 18.37
C SER A 155 -13.48 -43.18 19.00
N ALA A 156 -14.14 -42.02 18.85
CA ALA A 156 -13.69 -40.77 19.45
C ALA A 156 -13.60 -40.85 21.00
N ALA A 157 -14.46 -41.65 21.64
CA ALA A 157 -14.43 -41.89 23.07
C ALA A 157 -13.17 -42.65 23.50
N GLU A 158 -12.74 -43.66 22.74
CA GLU A 158 -11.50 -44.40 22.99
C GLU A 158 -10.27 -43.51 22.83
N VAL A 159 -10.26 -42.63 21.82
CA VAL A 159 -9.19 -41.63 21.63
C VAL A 159 -9.15 -40.66 22.83
N LYS A 160 -10.30 -40.14 23.27
CA LYS A 160 -10.39 -39.25 24.44
C LYS A 160 -9.87 -39.93 25.71
N ALA A 161 -10.27 -41.17 25.96
CA ALA A 161 -9.80 -41.95 27.10
C ALA A 161 -8.27 -42.13 27.08
N THR A 162 -7.73 -42.46 25.91
CA THR A 162 -6.28 -42.59 25.71
C THR A 162 -5.54 -41.28 25.99
N MET A 163 -6.06 -40.15 25.47
CA MET A 163 -5.47 -38.83 25.71
C MET A 163 -5.57 -38.40 27.17
N THR A 164 -6.64 -38.78 27.88
CA THR A 164 -6.79 -38.48 29.31
C THR A 164 -5.69 -39.14 30.13
N LEU A 165 -5.46 -40.43 29.92
CA LEU A 165 -4.36 -41.15 30.58
C LEU A 165 -2.99 -40.58 30.21
N LEU A 166 -2.81 -40.13 28.97
CA LEU A 166 -1.55 -39.48 28.55
C LEU A 166 -1.33 -38.13 29.26
N PHE A 167 -2.36 -37.29 29.36
CA PHE A 167 -2.27 -35.97 29.99
C PHE A 167 -2.10 -36.08 31.51
N GLU A 168 -2.67 -37.12 32.15
CA GLU A 168 -2.43 -37.41 33.57
C GLU A 168 -0.98 -37.88 33.82
N ASN A 169 -0.47 -38.80 33.00
CA ASN A 169 0.88 -39.36 33.16
C ASN A 169 1.99 -38.36 32.80
N GLU A 170 1.79 -37.53 31.78
CA GLU A 170 2.78 -36.60 31.23
C GLU A 170 2.35 -35.12 31.39
N SER A 171 1.75 -34.80 32.54
CA SER A 171 1.14 -33.49 32.82
C SER A 171 2.11 -32.32 32.70
N GLU A 172 3.35 -32.47 33.18
CA GLU A 172 4.39 -31.43 33.12
C GLU A 172 4.78 -31.11 31.67
N MET A 173 4.97 -32.14 30.85
CA MET A 173 5.31 -32.00 29.43
C MET A 173 4.17 -31.36 28.64
N MET A 174 2.93 -31.82 28.85
CA MET A 174 1.75 -31.25 28.20
C MET A 174 1.52 -29.79 28.60
N ARG A 175 1.81 -29.44 29.86
CA ARG A 175 1.77 -28.06 30.33
C ARG A 175 2.77 -27.18 29.58
N MET A 176 4.02 -27.60 29.42
CA MET A 176 5.03 -26.83 28.67
C MET A 176 4.66 -26.68 27.18
N LEU A 177 4.03 -27.71 26.59
CA LEU A 177 3.66 -27.72 25.18
C LEU A 177 2.49 -26.76 24.87
N TYR A 178 1.46 -26.72 25.72
CA TYR A 178 0.24 -25.95 25.49
C TYR A 178 0.13 -24.66 26.32
N SER A 179 1.01 -24.45 27.30
CA SER A 179 1.11 -23.23 28.11
C SER A 179 2.49 -22.57 27.93
N PRO A 180 2.70 -21.82 26.84
CA PRO A 180 4.01 -21.24 26.50
C PRO A 180 4.44 -20.09 27.42
N TYR A 181 3.49 -19.46 28.11
CA TYR A 181 3.75 -18.35 29.03
C TYR A 181 3.48 -18.85 30.44
N GLY A 182 4.37 -18.55 31.38
CA GLY A 182 4.22 -18.87 32.80
C GLY A 182 3.00 -18.20 33.41
N SER A 183 1.81 -18.71 33.09
CA SER A 183 0.54 -18.24 33.58
C SER A 183 0.46 -18.56 35.07
N LYS A 184 0.19 -17.54 35.88
CA LYS A 184 -0.20 -17.70 37.28
C LYS A 184 -1.56 -18.40 37.43
N SER A 185 -2.34 -18.49 36.36
CA SER A 185 -3.61 -19.22 36.34
C SER A 185 -3.34 -20.71 36.25
N LEU A 186 -3.70 -21.42 37.31
CA LEU A 186 -3.77 -22.89 37.43
C LEU A 186 -4.91 -23.45 36.55
N VAL A 187 -4.95 -23.13 35.26
CA VAL A 187 -5.83 -23.87 34.35
C VAL A 187 -5.09 -25.12 33.95
N ASP A 188 -5.50 -26.25 34.51
CA ASP A 188 -4.97 -27.55 34.11
C ASP A 188 -5.25 -27.79 32.63
N VAL A 189 -4.20 -28.16 31.91
CA VAL A 189 -4.28 -28.49 30.50
C VAL A 189 -5.00 -29.84 30.38
N SER A 190 -6.25 -29.84 29.91
CA SER A 190 -7.07 -31.05 29.73
C SER A 190 -7.12 -31.50 28.27
N PRO A 191 -7.19 -32.81 27.98
CA PRO A 191 -7.47 -33.33 26.64
C PRO A 191 -8.80 -32.83 26.06
N ASP A 192 -9.74 -32.34 26.88
CA ASP A 192 -11.02 -31.79 26.43
C ASP A 192 -10.88 -30.63 25.42
N MET A 193 -9.73 -29.95 25.38
CA MET A 193 -9.49 -28.88 24.40
C MET A 193 -9.57 -29.36 22.93
N PHE A 194 -9.38 -30.66 22.68
CA PHE A 194 -9.43 -31.26 21.34
C PHE A 194 -10.81 -31.82 20.98
N PHE A 195 -11.72 -31.94 21.94
CA PHE A 195 -13.02 -32.57 21.75
C PHE A 195 -14.16 -31.57 21.99
N THR A 196 -15.09 -31.50 21.06
CA THR A 196 -16.27 -30.63 21.19
C THR A 196 -17.45 -31.45 21.71
N GLN A 197 -17.86 -31.22 22.95
CA GLN A 197 -19.05 -31.87 23.53
C GLN A 197 -20.33 -31.07 23.23
N ALA A 198 -20.22 -29.75 23.10
CA ALA A 198 -21.33 -28.86 22.81
C ALA A 198 -20.91 -27.82 21.76
N ILE A 199 -21.81 -27.53 20.81
CA ILE A 199 -21.58 -26.54 19.76
C ILE A 199 -22.28 -25.24 20.14
N ILE A 200 -21.53 -24.14 20.09
CA ILE A 200 -22.06 -22.81 20.38
C ILE A 200 -22.84 -22.34 19.15
N VAL A 201 -24.12 -22.01 19.35
CA VAL A 201 -24.98 -21.42 18.32
C VAL A 201 -24.94 -19.90 18.44
N PRO A 202 -24.52 -19.16 17.39
CA PRO A 202 -24.52 -17.71 17.41
C PRO A 202 -25.94 -17.14 17.60
N PRO A 203 -26.10 -16.03 18.34
CA PRO A 203 -27.37 -15.31 18.43
C PRO A 203 -27.96 -14.96 17.05
N ASN A 204 -29.29 -14.84 16.97
CA ASN A 204 -30.01 -14.60 15.71
C ASN A 204 -29.51 -13.37 14.94
N LYS A 205 -29.03 -12.32 15.63
CA LYS A 205 -28.44 -11.13 15.01
C LYS A 205 -27.28 -11.43 14.04
N TYR A 206 -26.54 -12.52 14.25
CA TYR A 206 -25.39 -12.92 13.42
C TYR A 206 -25.74 -13.95 12.34
N ARG A 207 -27.01 -14.39 12.31
CA ARG A 207 -27.61 -15.30 11.34
C ARG A 207 -28.89 -14.66 10.78
N PRO A 208 -28.80 -13.47 10.16
CA PRO A 208 -29.97 -12.80 9.60
C PRO A 208 -30.56 -13.64 8.48
N GLU A 209 -31.87 -13.50 8.31
CA GLU A 209 -32.59 -13.95 7.12
C GLU A 209 -32.04 -13.29 5.86
N ASP A 210 -32.03 -14.03 4.75
CA ASP A 210 -31.50 -13.56 3.48
C ASP A 210 -32.67 -13.14 2.59
N GLY A 211 -32.77 -11.84 2.32
CA GLY A 211 -33.85 -11.25 1.54
C GLY A 211 -33.37 -10.88 0.14
N THR A 212 -33.95 -11.50 -0.89
CA THR A 212 -33.69 -11.12 -2.29
C THR A 212 -34.94 -10.46 -2.86
N GLY A 213 -35.07 -9.14 -2.67
CA GLY A 213 -36.28 -8.41 -3.03
C GLY A 213 -37.40 -8.66 -2.01
N GLU A 214 -38.55 -9.18 -2.46
CA GLU A 214 -39.72 -9.44 -1.60
C GLU A 214 -39.71 -10.85 -0.97
N THR A 215 -38.86 -11.77 -1.44
CA THR A 215 -38.76 -13.11 -0.88
C THR A 215 -37.74 -13.14 0.26
N ILE A 216 -38.20 -13.58 1.43
CA ILE A 216 -37.37 -13.81 2.61
C ILE A 216 -37.07 -15.29 2.67
N THR A 217 -35.78 -15.64 2.67
CA THR A 217 -35.29 -17.01 2.81
C THR A 217 -34.51 -17.16 4.10
N GLU A 218 -34.46 -18.38 4.63
CA GLU A 218 -33.67 -18.67 5.82
C GLU A 218 -32.17 -18.44 5.56
N SER A 219 -31.45 -17.95 6.59
CA SER A 219 -30.01 -17.82 6.56
C SER A 219 -29.33 -19.12 6.11
N PRO A 220 -28.48 -19.11 5.07
CA PRO A 220 -27.71 -20.28 4.65
C PRO A 220 -26.87 -20.89 5.78
N LYS A 221 -26.47 -20.06 6.76
CA LYS A 221 -25.71 -20.46 7.94
C LYS A 221 -26.44 -21.43 8.86
N ASN A 222 -27.77 -21.50 8.80
CA ASN A 222 -28.57 -22.39 9.66
C ASN A 222 -28.56 -23.84 9.18
N LYS A 223 -28.33 -24.08 7.88
CA LYS A 223 -28.33 -25.42 7.28
C LYS A 223 -27.41 -26.42 8.02
N PRO A 224 -26.12 -26.13 8.27
CA PRO A 224 -25.25 -27.06 9.00
C PRO A 224 -25.72 -27.33 10.44
N TYR A 225 -26.30 -26.34 11.13
CA TYR A 225 -26.83 -26.55 12.47
C TYR A 225 -28.04 -27.50 12.49
N LYS A 226 -28.94 -27.37 11.51
CA LYS A 226 -30.08 -28.30 11.35
C LYS A 226 -29.62 -29.72 11.13
N SER A 227 -28.68 -29.93 10.20
CA SER A 227 -28.13 -31.25 9.92
C SER A 227 -27.40 -31.88 11.12
N ILE A 228 -26.78 -31.06 12.00
CA ILE A 228 -26.17 -31.55 13.24
C ILE A 228 -27.26 -32.06 14.21
N ILE A 229 -28.34 -31.29 14.36
CA ILE A 229 -29.46 -31.68 15.24
C ILE A 229 -30.11 -32.97 14.74
N GLU A 230 -30.39 -33.07 13.44
CA GLU A 230 -30.93 -34.28 12.81
C GLU A 230 -30.03 -35.52 13.02
N ALA A 231 -28.71 -35.36 12.91
CA ALA A 231 -27.75 -36.42 13.18
C ALA A 231 -27.75 -36.83 14.67
N CYS A 232 -27.82 -35.87 15.60
CA CYS A 232 -27.92 -36.14 17.04
C CYS A 232 -29.23 -36.85 17.42
N GLU A 233 -30.36 -36.45 16.84
CA GLU A 233 -31.65 -37.12 17.04
C GLU A 233 -31.61 -38.56 16.55
N THR A 234 -31.03 -38.80 15.38
CA THR A 234 -30.86 -40.15 14.82
C THR A 234 -29.99 -41.03 15.72
N ILE A 235 -28.90 -40.50 16.29
CA ILE A 235 -28.05 -41.22 17.25
C ILE A 235 -28.81 -41.56 18.52
N ASN A 236 -29.60 -40.62 19.06
CA ASN A 236 -30.42 -40.84 20.24
C ASN A 236 -31.47 -41.93 20.01
N GLN A 237 -32.13 -41.95 18.84
CA GLN A 237 -33.07 -43.00 18.48
C GLN A 237 -32.41 -44.38 18.42
N ILE A 238 -31.25 -44.50 17.76
CA ILE A 238 -30.46 -45.76 17.72
C ILE A 238 -30.09 -46.20 19.15
N SER A 239 -29.67 -45.26 20.01
CA SER A 239 -29.34 -45.58 21.40
C SER A 239 -30.55 -46.09 22.19
N HIS A 240 -31.75 -45.56 21.94
CA HIS A 240 -32.98 -46.03 22.57
C HIS A 240 -33.40 -47.42 22.08
N GLU A 241 -33.28 -47.68 20.78
CA GLU A 241 -33.53 -49.01 20.19
C GLU A 241 -32.58 -50.07 20.78
N MET A 242 -31.29 -49.74 20.91
CA MET A 242 -30.29 -50.65 21.52
C MET A 242 -30.55 -50.94 23.01
N ARG A 243 -31.28 -50.06 23.71
CA ARG A 243 -31.70 -50.26 25.11
C ARG A 243 -33.04 -51.02 25.25
N GLY A 244 -33.61 -51.52 24.15
CA GLY A 244 -34.78 -52.39 24.16
C GLY A 244 -36.14 -51.68 24.11
N ARG A 245 -36.20 -50.38 23.77
CA ARG A 245 -37.49 -49.70 23.51
C ARG A 245 -38.00 -50.06 22.10
N PRO A 246 -39.28 -50.44 21.93
CA PRO A 246 -39.82 -50.80 20.63
C PRO A 246 -39.86 -49.59 19.70
N ASN A 247 -39.52 -49.82 18.44
CA ASN A 247 -39.54 -48.82 17.38
C ASN A 247 -40.98 -48.59 16.92
N GLU A 248 -41.45 -47.35 16.78
CA GLU A 248 -42.82 -47.06 16.29
C GLU A 248 -43.01 -47.47 14.83
N THR A 249 -41.91 -47.50 14.06
CA THR A 249 -41.88 -47.94 12.67
C THR A 249 -41.18 -49.30 12.60
N GLY A 250 -41.85 -50.34 12.11
CA GLY A 250 -41.43 -51.76 12.09
C GLY A 250 -40.18 -52.11 11.25
N TYR A 251 -39.13 -51.30 11.30
CA TYR A 251 -37.83 -51.56 10.70
C TYR A 251 -36.94 -52.45 11.59
N ARG A 252 -35.94 -53.08 10.97
CA ARG A 252 -34.87 -53.84 11.64
C ARG A 252 -34.29 -53.04 12.81
N GLN A 253 -34.06 -53.69 13.95
CA GLN A 253 -33.31 -53.10 15.07
C GLN A 253 -31.91 -52.68 14.60
N ARG A 254 -31.59 -51.39 14.76
CA ARG A 254 -30.31 -50.83 14.35
C ARG A 254 -29.21 -51.31 15.29
N ASN A 255 -28.07 -51.68 14.72
CA ASN A 255 -26.95 -52.30 15.44
C ASN A 255 -25.85 -51.27 15.75
N PHE A 256 -24.82 -51.70 16.50
CA PHE A 256 -23.66 -50.86 16.82
C PHE A 256 -22.95 -50.28 15.58
N ASP A 257 -22.91 -51.01 14.46
CA ASP A 257 -22.34 -50.54 13.18
C ASP A 257 -23.12 -49.35 12.59
N ASP A 258 -24.45 -49.33 12.76
CA ASP A 258 -25.30 -48.21 12.33
C ASP A 258 -25.00 -46.98 13.19
N MET A 259 -24.80 -47.16 14.50
CA MET A 259 -24.39 -46.10 15.42
C MET A 259 -23.01 -45.53 15.05
N GLN A 260 -22.03 -46.39 14.72
CA GLN A 260 -20.71 -45.95 14.26
C GLN A 260 -20.80 -45.15 12.96
N THR A 261 -21.64 -45.59 12.02
CA THR A 261 -21.85 -44.88 10.75
C THR A 261 -22.46 -43.49 10.99
N GLN A 262 -23.40 -43.36 11.93
CA GLN A 262 -23.96 -42.06 12.29
C GLN A 262 -22.97 -41.16 13.04
N PHE A 263 -22.06 -41.70 13.87
CA PHE A 263 -20.99 -40.89 14.45
C PHE A 263 -20.04 -40.32 13.40
N VAL A 264 -19.72 -41.10 12.36
CA VAL A 264 -18.93 -40.63 11.21
C VAL A 264 -19.67 -39.52 10.47
N ASN A 265 -20.99 -39.66 10.28
CA ASN A 265 -21.83 -38.64 9.65
C ASN A 265 -21.85 -37.34 10.48
N LEU A 266 -22.10 -37.44 11.79
CA LEU A 266 -22.07 -36.30 12.71
C LEU A 266 -20.73 -35.55 12.63
N GLN A 267 -19.60 -36.28 12.64
CA GLN A 267 -18.28 -35.67 12.47
C GLN A 267 -18.14 -34.95 11.12
N GLY A 268 -18.69 -35.52 10.03
CA GLY A 268 -18.71 -34.90 8.71
C GLY A 268 -19.50 -33.59 8.67
N VAL A 269 -20.69 -33.55 9.29
CA VAL A 269 -21.52 -32.34 9.34
C VAL A 269 -20.90 -31.26 10.23
N VAL A 270 -20.31 -31.64 11.38
CA VAL A 270 -19.56 -30.69 12.23
C VAL A 270 -18.34 -30.15 11.51
N ASN A 271 -17.62 -30.99 10.75
CA ASN A 271 -16.53 -30.52 9.89
C ASN A 271 -17.05 -29.49 8.87
N ALA A 272 -18.19 -29.75 8.22
CA ALA A 272 -18.78 -28.82 7.25
C ALA A 272 -19.16 -27.45 7.85
N LEU A 273 -19.55 -27.40 9.12
CA LEU A 273 -19.81 -26.13 9.83
C LEU A 273 -18.52 -25.28 9.96
N ILE A 274 -17.39 -25.92 10.27
CA ILE A 274 -16.12 -25.23 10.52
C ILE A 274 -15.35 -25.00 9.21
N ASP A 275 -15.13 -26.06 8.43
CA ASP A 275 -14.36 -26.10 7.19
C ASP A 275 -15.08 -26.97 6.15
N CYS A 276 -15.68 -26.34 5.13
CA CYS A 276 -16.39 -27.07 4.09
C CYS A 276 -15.51 -28.02 3.28
N ASP A 277 -14.20 -27.74 3.16
CA ASP A 277 -13.25 -28.55 2.39
C ASP A 277 -12.83 -29.83 3.12
N ALA A 278 -13.05 -29.90 4.44
CA ALA A 278 -12.81 -31.08 5.26
C ALA A 278 -13.95 -32.13 5.18
N ASN A 279 -15.04 -31.82 4.46
CA ASN A 279 -16.16 -32.73 4.22
C ASN A 279 -15.78 -33.74 3.11
N PRO A 280 -16.15 -35.05 3.20
CA PRO A 280 -15.74 -36.03 2.19
C PRO A 280 -16.55 -35.91 0.88
N VAL A 281 -17.64 -35.12 0.87
CA VAL A 281 -18.48 -34.86 -0.30
C VAL A 281 -17.82 -33.81 -1.20
N GLN A 282 -17.35 -34.23 -2.38
CA GLN A 282 -16.65 -33.38 -3.36
C GLN A 282 -17.38 -33.33 -4.72
N GLY A 283 -16.95 -32.44 -5.61
CA GLY A 283 -17.51 -32.30 -6.97
C GLY A 283 -18.71 -31.34 -7.04
N ARG A 284 -19.62 -31.55 -8.01
CA ARG A 284 -20.81 -30.70 -8.18
C ARG A 284 -21.71 -30.64 -6.94
N ALA A 285 -21.77 -31.72 -6.16
CA ALA A 285 -22.50 -31.76 -4.89
C ALA A 285 -21.79 -30.97 -3.77
N GLY A 286 -20.46 -30.89 -3.80
CA GLY A 286 -19.68 -30.11 -2.83
C GLY A 286 -19.71 -28.60 -3.11
N ALA A 287 -19.85 -28.18 -4.36
CA ALA A 287 -19.98 -26.77 -4.74
C ALA A 287 -21.31 -26.11 -4.30
N VAL A 288 -22.31 -26.92 -3.96
CA VAL A 288 -23.61 -26.49 -3.43
C VAL A 288 -23.56 -26.32 -1.91
N ASN A 289 -22.53 -26.83 -1.25
CA ASN A 289 -22.37 -26.68 0.20
C ASN A 289 -22.12 -25.22 0.56
N THR A 290 -22.73 -24.80 1.65
CA THR A 290 -22.54 -23.46 2.21
C THR A 290 -21.13 -23.31 2.75
N ASP A 291 -20.53 -22.13 2.56
CA ASP A 291 -19.24 -21.78 3.14
C ASP A 291 -19.26 -22.00 4.67
N GLY A 292 -18.23 -22.70 5.18
CA GLY A 292 -18.01 -22.86 6.62
C GLY A 292 -17.47 -21.59 7.27
N ILE A 293 -17.31 -21.64 8.59
CA ILE A 293 -16.78 -20.50 9.38
C ILE A 293 -15.38 -20.09 8.90
N LYS A 294 -14.50 -21.05 8.59
CA LYS A 294 -13.14 -20.80 8.10
C LYS A 294 -13.14 -20.03 6.77
N GLN A 295 -13.96 -20.46 5.80
CA GLN A 295 -14.07 -19.81 4.50
C GLN A 295 -14.57 -18.36 4.62
N ALA A 296 -15.47 -18.07 5.57
CA ALA A 296 -15.93 -16.72 5.86
C ALA A 296 -14.82 -15.80 6.43
N LEU A 297 -13.76 -16.36 7.01
CA LEU A 297 -12.64 -15.62 7.59
C LEU A 297 -11.48 -15.43 6.59
N GLU A 298 -11.09 -16.47 5.86
CA GLU A 298 -9.82 -16.52 5.11
C GLU A 298 -9.85 -15.90 3.70
N LYS A 299 -11.01 -15.87 3.04
CA LYS A 299 -11.13 -15.39 1.65
C LYS A 299 -10.69 -13.91 1.52
N LYS A 300 -10.37 -13.46 0.30
CA LYS A 300 -10.13 -12.03 0.03
C LYS A 300 -11.31 -11.16 0.46
N GLU A 301 -12.52 -11.67 0.29
CA GLU A 301 -13.76 -11.08 0.76
C GLU A 301 -14.15 -11.46 2.19
N GLY A 302 -13.29 -12.23 2.87
CA GLY A 302 -13.48 -12.65 4.24
C GLY A 302 -13.36 -11.50 5.24
N LEU A 303 -13.75 -11.78 6.48
CA LEU A 303 -13.94 -10.80 7.55
C LEU A 303 -12.74 -9.87 7.76
N PHE A 304 -11.53 -10.45 7.89
CA PHE A 304 -10.33 -9.69 8.26
C PHE A 304 -9.99 -8.61 7.23
N ARG A 305 -10.04 -8.94 5.94
CA ARG A 305 -9.63 -8.01 4.88
C ARG A 305 -10.72 -7.02 4.49
N LYS A 306 -11.97 -7.47 4.39
CA LYS A 306 -13.08 -6.68 3.83
C LYS A 306 -13.77 -5.80 4.87
N ASN A 307 -13.81 -6.21 6.13
CA ASN A 307 -14.62 -5.58 7.18
C ASN A 307 -13.83 -5.14 8.42
N MET A 308 -12.58 -5.63 8.62
CA MET A 308 -11.71 -5.13 9.70
C MET A 308 -10.67 -4.15 9.18
N MET A 309 -9.83 -4.57 8.23
CA MET A 309 -8.77 -3.73 7.65
C MET A 309 -9.33 -2.67 6.71
N GLY A 310 -10.23 -3.07 5.80
CA GLY A 310 -11.04 -2.15 5.00
C GLY A 310 -12.43 -2.01 5.61
N LYS A 311 -13.01 -0.81 5.57
CA LYS A 311 -14.41 -0.56 5.95
C LYS A 311 -15.02 0.46 5.01
N ARG A 312 -16.33 0.36 4.81
CA ARG A 312 -17.11 1.50 4.30
C ARG A 312 -17.28 2.49 5.44
N VAL A 313 -17.14 3.77 5.13
CA VAL A 313 -17.17 4.86 6.12
C VAL A 313 -18.32 5.81 5.83
N ASN A 314 -18.85 6.41 6.90
CA ASN A 314 -19.79 7.52 6.80
C ASN A 314 -19.03 8.82 6.49
N PHE A 315 -19.77 9.92 6.23
CA PHE A 315 -19.21 11.26 5.99
C PHE A 315 -18.14 11.28 4.89
N ALA A 316 -18.42 10.58 3.80
CA ALA A 316 -17.59 10.55 2.62
C ALA A 316 -18.44 10.77 1.36
N ALA A 317 -17.81 11.29 0.32
CA ALA A 317 -18.40 11.50 -1.00
C ALA A 317 -17.44 11.02 -2.09
N ARG A 318 -17.95 10.84 -3.30
CA ARG A 318 -17.16 10.50 -4.49
C ARG A 318 -17.74 11.24 -5.68
N SER A 319 -16.88 11.81 -6.52
CA SER A 319 -17.26 12.36 -7.81
C SER A 319 -16.08 12.29 -8.78
N VAL A 320 -16.39 12.49 -10.06
CA VAL A 320 -15.39 12.79 -11.08
C VAL A 320 -14.70 14.10 -10.72
N ILE A 321 -13.40 14.18 -10.98
CA ILE A 321 -12.63 15.41 -10.82
C ILE A 321 -12.61 16.23 -12.11
N SER A 322 -12.57 17.55 -11.96
CA SER A 322 -12.40 18.49 -13.06
C SER A 322 -11.35 19.53 -12.71
N PRO A 323 -10.59 20.05 -13.69
CA PRO A 323 -9.53 21.00 -13.40
C PRO A 323 -10.08 22.37 -13.01
N ASP A 324 -9.34 23.10 -12.17
CA ASP A 324 -9.57 24.52 -11.87
C ASP A 324 -8.26 25.23 -11.47
N PRO A 325 -7.77 26.21 -12.27
CA PRO A 325 -6.59 27.01 -11.94
C PRO A 325 -6.83 28.16 -10.94
N ASN A 326 -8.08 28.46 -10.58
CA ASN A 326 -8.42 29.65 -9.78
C ASN A 326 -8.48 29.38 -8.28
N ILE A 327 -8.73 28.13 -7.88
CA ILE A 327 -8.63 27.68 -6.49
C ILE A 327 -7.17 27.57 -6.04
N GLU A 328 -6.95 27.61 -4.73
CA GLU A 328 -5.60 27.40 -4.19
C GLU A 328 -5.09 25.99 -4.47
N THR A 329 -3.78 25.83 -4.52
CA THR A 329 -3.16 24.52 -4.74
C THR A 329 -3.43 23.53 -3.61
N ASN A 330 -3.72 24.01 -2.39
CA ASN A 330 -4.09 23.21 -1.21
C ASN A 330 -5.61 23.17 -0.98
N GLU A 331 -6.40 23.72 -1.89
CA GLU A 331 -7.86 23.68 -1.85
C GLU A 331 -8.43 22.61 -2.78
N ILE A 332 -9.64 22.17 -2.44
CA ILE A 332 -10.48 21.37 -3.31
C ILE A 332 -11.85 22.03 -3.46
N GLY A 333 -12.30 22.19 -4.70
CA GLY A 333 -13.62 22.71 -4.99
C GLY A 333 -14.70 21.67 -4.71
N VAL A 334 -15.57 21.97 -3.76
CA VAL A 334 -16.65 21.10 -3.30
C VAL A 334 -17.97 21.55 -3.94
N PRO A 335 -18.70 20.66 -4.63
CA PRO A 335 -19.99 21.01 -5.18
C PRO A 335 -21.03 21.24 -4.07
N PRO A 336 -22.02 22.14 -4.24
CA PRO A 336 -22.98 22.46 -3.20
C PRO A 336 -23.83 21.26 -2.76
N VAL A 337 -23.97 20.25 -3.64
CA VAL A 337 -24.64 18.99 -3.36
C VAL A 337 -23.96 18.24 -2.21
N PHE A 338 -22.62 18.23 -2.18
CA PHE A 338 -21.86 17.60 -1.09
C PHE A 338 -21.83 18.49 0.14
N ALA A 339 -21.63 19.81 -0.03
CA ALA A 339 -21.55 20.75 1.08
C ALA A 339 -22.80 20.73 1.97
N LYS A 340 -24.01 20.60 1.39
CA LYS A 340 -25.28 20.51 2.11
C LYS A 340 -25.55 19.15 2.78
N LYS A 341 -24.83 18.09 2.39
CA LYS A 341 -25.05 16.72 2.89
C LYS A 341 -24.04 16.32 3.94
N LEU A 342 -22.78 16.68 3.73
CA LEU A 342 -21.70 16.45 4.69
C LEU A 342 -21.86 17.44 5.85
N THR A 343 -21.83 16.90 7.07
CA THR A 343 -21.96 17.71 8.28
C THR A 343 -20.82 17.48 9.24
N TYR A 344 -20.57 18.46 10.09
CA TYR A 344 -19.59 18.43 11.16
C TYR A 344 -20.30 18.71 12.49
N PRO A 345 -20.11 17.87 13.53
CA PRO A 345 -20.72 18.07 14.84
C PRO A 345 -19.95 19.14 15.63
N GLU A 346 -20.24 20.41 15.35
CA GLU A 346 -19.59 21.56 16.00
C GLU A 346 -20.16 21.78 17.41
N PRO A 347 -19.33 21.73 18.47
CA PRO A 347 -19.78 22.08 19.82
C PRO A 347 -20.14 23.56 19.91
N VAL A 348 -21.31 23.87 20.47
CA VAL A 348 -21.73 25.26 20.69
C VAL A 348 -20.94 25.83 21.85
N THR A 349 -20.41 27.03 21.65
CA THR A 349 -19.66 27.80 22.64
C THR A 349 -19.96 29.29 22.47
N ASN A 350 -19.44 30.13 23.36
CA ASN A 350 -19.64 31.57 23.28
C ASN A 350 -19.02 32.21 22.03
N HIS A 351 -17.97 31.62 21.45
CA HIS A 351 -17.26 32.21 20.31
C HIS A 351 -17.94 31.94 18.96
N ASN A 352 -18.61 30.79 18.82
CA ASN A 352 -19.26 30.36 17.57
C ASN A 352 -20.79 30.40 17.60
N PHE A 353 -21.38 30.88 18.70
CA PHE A 353 -22.83 30.89 18.90
C PHE A 353 -23.59 31.60 17.76
N TYR A 354 -23.13 32.77 17.33
CA TYR A 354 -23.80 33.54 16.27
C TYR A 354 -23.79 32.80 14.93
N ASP A 355 -22.66 32.22 14.55
CA ASP A 355 -22.51 31.46 13.30
C ASP A 355 -23.38 30.20 13.32
N LEU A 356 -23.40 29.48 14.44
CA LEU A 356 -24.22 28.27 14.60
C LEU A 356 -25.71 28.57 14.69
N LYS A 357 -26.08 29.70 15.32
CA LYS A 357 -27.45 30.19 15.34
C LYS A 357 -27.93 30.44 13.91
N GLU A 358 -27.14 31.14 13.09
CA GLU A 358 -27.48 31.37 11.67
C GLU A 358 -27.55 30.05 10.89
N ALA A 359 -26.64 29.12 11.12
CA ALA A 359 -26.66 27.80 10.48
C ALA A 359 -27.96 27.03 10.79
N VAL A 360 -28.43 27.04 12.05
CA VAL A 360 -29.70 26.43 12.45
C VAL A 360 -30.89 27.13 11.79
N LEU A 361 -30.88 28.47 11.72
CA LEU A 361 -31.92 29.25 11.05
C LEU A 361 -32.01 28.93 9.56
N ASN A 362 -30.88 28.83 8.85
CA ASN A 362 -30.83 28.48 7.44
C ASN A 362 -31.34 27.04 7.18
N GLY A 363 -31.13 26.12 8.14
CA GLY A 363 -31.58 24.74 8.06
C GLY A 363 -30.81 23.91 7.01
N PRO A 364 -31.33 22.74 6.59
CA PRO A 364 -30.57 21.79 5.78
C PRO A 364 -30.51 22.11 4.27
N ASP A 365 -31.40 22.95 3.75
CA ASP A 365 -31.51 23.17 2.30
C ASP A 365 -30.71 24.39 1.80
N LYS A 366 -30.46 25.36 2.68
CA LYS A 366 -29.67 26.57 2.39
C LYS A 366 -28.25 26.41 2.95
N TRP A 367 -27.26 26.69 2.13
CA TRP A 367 -25.84 26.71 2.54
C TRP A 367 -25.39 28.16 2.74
N PRO A 368 -24.61 28.48 3.79
CA PRO A 368 -24.22 27.63 4.93
C PRO A 368 -25.38 27.40 5.91
N GLY A 369 -25.55 26.17 6.40
CA GLY A 369 -26.71 25.74 7.18
C GLY A 369 -26.41 24.58 8.13
N ALA A 370 -27.43 23.92 8.66
CA ALA A 370 -27.28 22.79 9.57
C ALA A 370 -28.37 21.72 9.39
N HIS A 371 -28.02 20.47 9.65
CA HIS A 371 -28.94 19.33 9.47
C HIS A 371 -29.66 18.93 10.76
N ALA A 372 -28.96 18.99 11.89
CA ALA A 372 -29.47 18.52 13.17
C ALA A 372 -28.77 19.21 14.35
N ILE A 373 -29.39 19.12 15.53
CA ILE A 373 -28.83 19.56 16.82
C ILE A 373 -28.75 18.32 17.72
N GLU A 374 -27.59 18.09 18.32
CA GLU A 374 -27.35 17.08 19.35
C GLU A 374 -27.47 17.76 20.73
N ASN A 375 -28.39 17.28 21.56
CA ASN A 375 -28.52 17.75 22.94
C ASN A 375 -27.39 17.18 23.82
N GLU A 376 -27.29 17.64 25.07
CA GLU A 376 -26.28 17.24 26.05
C GLU A 376 -26.30 15.74 26.37
N PHE A 377 -27.48 15.10 26.22
CA PHE A 377 -27.70 13.67 26.41
C PHE A 377 -27.44 12.82 25.15
N GLY A 378 -27.02 13.43 24.04
CA GLY A 378 -26.78 12.75 22.76
C GLY A 378 -28.04 12.50 21.91
N GLN A 379 -29.19 13.06 22.30
CA GLN A 379 -30.40 13.01 21.49
C GLN A 379 -30.27 13.96 20.29
N ILE A 380 -30.55 13.45 19.08
CA ILE A 380 -30.42 14.20 17.84
C ILE A 380 -31.80 14.71 17.38
N ILE A 381 -31.95 16.03 17.30
CA ILE A 381 -33.13 16.72 16.78
C ILE A 381 -32.86 17.10 15.32
N ALA A 382 -33.57 16.49 14.39
CA ALA A 382 -33.45 16.79 12.96
C ALA A 382 -34.17 18.10 12.58
N LEU A 383 -33.51 18.97 11.83
CA LEU A 383 -34.05 20.28 11.43
C LEU A 383 -34.89 20.23 10.14
N ARG A 384 -34.86 19.10 9.40
CA ARG A 384 -35.51 18.97 8.08
C ARG A 384 -37.02 19.17 8.09
N LYS A 385 -37.70 18.76 9.17
CA LYS A 385 -39.17 18.88 9.28
C LYS A 385 -39.60 20.13 10.07
N LYS A 386 -38.67 21.00 10.46
CA LYS A 386 -38.92 22.13 11.35
C LYS A 386 -39.19 23.42 10.57
N THR A 387 -40.20 24.17 11.00
CA THR A 387 -40.51 25.49 10.42
C THR A 387 -39.43 26.52 10.77
N TYR A 388 -39.48 27.70 10.18
CA TYR A 388 -38.53 28.77 10.52
C TYR A 388 -38.65 29.20 11.98
N ASP A 389 -39.88 29.34 12.49
CA ASP A 389 -40.14 29.77 13.88
C ASP A 389 -39.67 28.72 14.89
N GLU A 390 -39.90 27.43 14.62
CA GLU A 390 -39.37 26.34 15.45
C GLU A 390 -37.84 26.32 15.45
N ARG A 391 -37.21 26.57 14.29
CA ARG A 391 -35.74 26.68 14.19
C ARG A 391 -35.23 27.87 14.97
N LEU A 392 -35.93 29.02 14.93
CA LEU A 392 -35.58 30.21 15.71
C LEU A 392 -35.62 29.94 17.22
N ALA A 393 -36.66 29.25 17.69
CA ALA A 393 -36.77 28.86 19.09
C ALA A 393 -35.59 27.96 19.52
N LEU A 394 -35.26 26.94 18.72
CA LEU A 394 -34.13 26.04 18.99
C LEU A 394 -32.78 26.77 18.93
N ALA A 395 -32.59 27.67 17.96
CA ALA A 395 -31.35 28.41 17.77
C ALA A 395 -31.05 29.36 18.94
N ASN A 396 -32.09 29.96 19.54
CA ASN A 396 -31.95 30.80 20.73
C ASN A 396 -31.61 29.99 22.00
N GLN A 397 -31.89 28.67 22.00
CA GLN A 397 -31.67 27.77 23.15
C GLN A 397 -30.35 26.98 23.06
N LEU A 398 -29.47 27.26 22.10
CA LEU A 398 -28.24 26.48 21.90
C LEU A 398 -27.26 26.56 23.09
N LEU A 399 -27.19 27.69 23.78
CA LEU A 399 -26.39 27.87 25.00
C LEU A 399 -27.16 27.58 26.29
N ALA A 400 -28.49 27.47 26.20
CA ALA A 400 -29.32 27.21 27.37
C ALA A 400 -29.18 25.73 27.77
N PRO A 401 -28.81 25.42 29.02
CA PRO A 401 -28.76 24.04 29.49
C PRO A 401 -30.17 23.45 29.50
N THR A 402 -30.29 22.20 29.07
CA THR A 402 -31.58 21.48 29.10
C THR A 402 -32.07 21.23 30.54
N ASN A 403 -31.18 21.21 31.54
CA ASN A 403 -31.57 21.05 32.93
C ASN A 403 -30.63 21.80 33.89
N SER A 404 -31.15 22.50 34.91
CA SER A 404 -30.35 23.34 35.82
C SER A 404 -29.38 22.54 36.71
N TYR A 405 -29.63 21.23 36.89
CA TYR A 405 -28.79 20.33 37.68
C TYR A 405 -27.62 19.70 36.89
N SER A 406 -27.54 19.91 35.58
CA SER A 406 -26.50 19.34 34.72
C SER A 406 -25.27 20.25 34.59
N ASN A 407 -24.86 20.88 35.70
CA ASN A 407 -23.61 21.64 35.75
C ASN A 407 -22.44 20.68 35.50
N GLY A 408 -21.74 20.88 34.37
CA GLY A 408 -20.67 20.00 33.88
C GLY A 408 -21.07 19.04 32.75
N ALA A 409 -22.31 19.11 32.24
CA ALA A 409 -22.73 18.35 31.06
C ALA A 409 -22.09 18.89 29.77
N ARG A 410 -21.93 18.00 28.78
CA ARG A 410 -21.41 18.33 27.45
C ARG A 410 -22.28 19.41 26.81
N ASN A 411 -21.66 20.40 26.17
CA ASN A 411 -22.38 21.39 25.38
C ASN A 411 -23.20 20.72 24.27
N LYS A 412 -24.31 21.34 23.86
CA LYS A 412 -25.04 20.97 22.65
C LYS A 412 -24.11 21.05 21.44
N LYS A 413 -24.34 20.23 20.43
CA LYS A 413 -23.61 20.29 19.16
C LYS A 413 -24.56 20.57 18.01
N VAL A 414 -24.10 21.36 17.05
CA VAL A 414 -24.84 21.60 15.81
C VAL A 414 -24.13 20.85 14.70
N HIS A 415 -24.86 19.97 14.02
CA HIS A 415 -24.39 19.30 12.80
C HIS A 415 -24.47 20.29 11.63
N ARG A 416 -23.55 21.25 11.61
CA ARG A 416 -23.44 22.27 10.55
C ARG A 416 -22.97 21.63 9.25
N HIS A 417 -23.33 22.25 8.13
CA HIS A 417 -22.81 21.89 6.81
C HIS A 417 -21.29 22.04 6.73
N LEU A 418 -20.70 21.39 5.73
CA LEU A 418 -19.32 21.62 5.33
C LEU A 418 -19.19 23.06 4.78
N ASN A 419 -18.24 23.81 5.35
CA ASN A 419 -18.00 25.21 5.05
C ASN A 419 -16.62 25.42 4.40
N ASN A 420 -16.39 26.63 3.89
CA ASN A 420 -15.07 27.00 3.37
C ASN A 420 -14.02 26.92 4.48
N GLY A 421 -12.86 26.36 4.16
CA GLY A 421 -11.74 26.18 5.09
C GLY A 421 -11.82 24.94 5.98
N ASP A 422 -12.94 24.20 5.97
CA ASP A 422 -12.98 22.86 6.54
C ASP A 422 -11.98 21.95 5.82
N VAL A 423 -11.45 20.95 6.52
CA VAL A 423 -10.44 20.06 5.96
C VAL A 423 -11.08 18.77 5.51
N VAL A 424 -10.76 18.36 4.29
CA VAL A 424 -11.23 17.11 3.70
C VAL A 424 -10.04 16.30 3.19
N ILE A 425 -10.09 14.99 3.37
CA ILE A 425 -9.04 14.09 2.90
C ILE A 425 -9.46 13.53 1.54
N MET A 426 -8.68 13.86 0.52
CA MET A 426 -8.90 13.46 -0.86
C MET A 426 -8.04 12.25 -1.19
N ASN A 427 -8.65 11.22 -1.77
CA ASN A 427 -8.01 9.95 -2.11
C ASN A 427 -8.35 9.52 -3.56
N ARG A 428 -7.32 9.23 -4.36
CA ARG A 428 -7.46 8.60 -5.67
C ARG A 428 -7.11 7.11 -5.60
N GLN A 429 -7.98 6.26 -6.14
CA GLN A 429 -7.74 4.82 -6.26
C GLN A 429 -7.06 4.51 -7.60
N PRO A 430 -6.06 3.60 -7.65
CA PRO A 430 -5.43 2.89 -6.54
C PRO A 430 -4.44 3.76 -5.73
N THR A 431 -4.47 3.64 -4.39
CA THR A 431 -3.58 4.38 -3.49
C THR A 431 -2.24 3.63 -3.35
N LEU A 432 -1.22 4.03 -4.13
CA LEU A 432 0.09 3.35 -4.16
C LEU A 432 1.12 3.96 -3.19
N HIS A 433 0.93 5.19 -2.74
CA HIS A 433 1.85 5.87 -1.82
C HIS A 433 1.09 6.90 -0.98
N LYS A 434 1.68 7.35 0.14
CA LYS A 434 1.03 8.30 1.06
C LYS A 434 0.45 9.55 0.35
N PRO A 435 1.13 10.19 -0.63
CA PRO A 435 0.58 11.41 -1.25
C PRO A 435 -0.62 11.15 -2.18
N SER A 436 -1.00 9.88 -2.44
CA SER A 436 -2.28 9.57 -3.10
C SER A 436 -3.48 9.77 -2.17
N MET A 437 -3.25 10.11 -0.91
CA MET A 437 -4.25 10.49 0.09
C MET A 437 -3.73 11.71 0.88
N MET A 438 -4.23 12.90 0.56
CA MET A 438 -3.80 14.15 1.20
C MET A 438 -5.01 14.97 1.65
N ALA A 439 -4.79 15.83 2.63
CA ALA A 439 -5.78 16.75 3.13
C ALA A 439 -5.76 18.06 2.33
N HIS A 440 -6.96 18.54 1.99
CA HIS A 440 -7.19 19.80 1.29
C HIS A 440 -8.17 20.65 2.09
N ARG A 441 -8.11 21.96 1.89
CA ARG A 441 -9.14 22.89 2.37
C ARG A 441 -10.33 22.87 1.43
N ALA A 442 -11.53 22.72 1.97
CA ALA A 442 -12.74 22.77 1.19
C ALA A 442 -13.03 24.21 0.74
N ARG A 443 -13.33 24.37 -0.56
CA ARG A 443 -13.87 25.60 -1.14
C ARG A 443 -15.18 25.26 -1.83
N VAL A 444 -16.32 25.69 -1.30
CA VAL A 444 -17.62 25.41 -1.89
C VAL A 444 -17.82 26.31 -3.11
N LEU A 445 -18.05 25.70 -4.28
CA LEU A 445 -18.20 26.40 -5.55
C LEU A 445 -19.66 26.32 -6.03
N PRO A 446 -20.39 27.45 -6.13
CA PRO A 446 -21.76 27.47 -6.64
C PRO A 446 -21.86 26.99 -8.10
N GLY A 447 -22.95 26.30 -8.44
CA GLY A 447 -23.23 25.84 -9.83
C GLY A 447 -22.48 24.57 -10.26
N GLU A 448 -21.48 24.14 -9.51
CA GLU A 448 -20.66 22.97 -9.81
C GLU A 448 -21.31 21.65 -9.37
N LYS A 449 -21.03 20.58 -10.12
CA LYS A 449 -21.49 19.21 -9.83
C LYS A 449 -20.34 18.21 -9.62
N THR A 450 -19.16 18.52 -10.13
CA THR A 450 -17.95 17.70 -9.99
C THR A 450 -17.04 18.28 -8.90
N ILE A 451 -16.07 17.50 -8.46
CA ILE A 451 -15.03 17.99 -7.56
C ILE A 451 -14.01 18.77 -8.41
N ARG A 452 -13.69 20.00 -8.04
CA ARG A 452 -12.69 20.81 -8.76
C ARG A 452 -11.32 20.70 -8.10
N MET A 453 -10.26 20.47 -8.87
CA MET A 453 -8.91 20.29 -8.36
C MET A 453 -7.88 21.11 -9.15
N HIS A 454 -6.92 21.69 -8.44
CA HIS A 454 -5.81 22.41 -9.06
C HIS A 454 -4.79 21.47 -9.73
N TYR A 455 -4.24 21.89 -10.87
CA TYR A 455 -3.28 21.11 -11.68
C TYR A 455 -2.01 20.67 -10.94
N ALA A 456 -1.58 21.46 -9.95
CA ALA A 456 -0.36 21.19 -9.19
C ALA A 456 -0.38 19.85 -8.44
N ASN A 457 -1.57 19.29 -8.20
CA ASN A 457 -1.76 18.04 -7.48
C ASN A 457 -1.88 16.81 -8.41
N CYS A 458 -1.96 17.00 -9.74
CA CYS A 458 -2.15 15.92 -10.71
C CYS A 458 -1.04 14.86 -10.63
N ASN A 459 0.22 15.28 -10.60
CA ASN A 459 1.35 14.35 -10.48
C ASN A 459 1.31 13.57 -9.16
N THR A 460 0.86 14.21 -8.09
CA THR A 460 0.80 13.61 -6.75
C THR A 460 -0.28 12.53 -6.67
N TYR A 461 -1.43 12.72 -7.31
CA TYR A 461 -2.48 11.69 -7.40
C TYR A 461 -2.32 10.74 -8.59
N ASN A 462 -1.37 11.02 -9.49
CA ASN A 462 -1.25 10.42 -10.82
C ASN A 462 -2.56 10.52 -11.63
N ALA A 463 -3.19 11.70 -11.58
CA ALA A 463 -4.50 11.99 -12.18
C ALA A 463 -4.35 12.80 -13.49
N ASP A 464 -5.23 12.55 -14.47
CA ASP A 464 -5.17 13.14 -15.81
C ASP A 464 -6.50 13.73 -16.34
N PHE A 465 -7.53 13.82 -15.49
CA PHE A 465 -8.83 14.45 -15.77
C PHE A 465 -9.60 13.86 -16.96
N ASP A 466 -9.46 12.57 -17.24
CA ASP A 466 -10.15 11.87 -18.35
C ASP A 466 -11.47 11.18 -17.94
N GLY A 467 -11.91 11.37 -16.69
CA GLY A 467 -13.02 10.64 -16.08
C GLY A 467 -12.70 10.05 -14.71
N ASP A 468 -11.46 10.23 -14.25
CA ASP A 468 -11.00 9.89 -12.90
C ASP A 468 -11.98 10.29 -11.78
N GLU A 469 -12.28 9.33 -10.90
CA GLU A 469 -13.05 9.55 -9.68
C GLU A 469 -12.12 9.66 -8.46
N MET A 470 -12.44 10.60 -7.56
CA MET A 470 -11.76 10.70 -6.26
C MET A 470 -12.75 10.62 -5.10
N ASN A 471 -12.31 9.98 -4.01
CA ASN A 471 -13.06 9.94 -2.77
C ASN A 471 -12.69 11.17 -1.92
N MET A 472 -13.69 11.76 -1.28
CA MET A 472 -13.57 12.82 -0.29
C MET A 472 -14.01 12.26 1.05
N HIS A 473 -13.16 12.32 2.06
CA HIS A 473 -13.47 11.92 3.42
C HIS A 473 -13.49 13.16 4.32
N PHE A 474 -14.55 13.33 5.10
CA PHE A 474 -14.70 14.49 5.97
C PHE A 474 -14.46 14.11 7.45
N PRO A 475 -13.31 14.46 8.04
CA PRO A 475 -13.00 14.19 9.45
C PRO A 475 -14.06 14.77 10.39
N GLN A 476 -14.40 14.04 11.47
CA GLN A 476 -15.54 14.35 12.35
C GLN A 476 -15.14 14.84 13.75
N ASN A 477 -13.85 15.03 14.02
CA ASN A 477 -13.36 15.55 15.31
C ASN A 477 -12.14 16.47 15.11
N GLU A 478 -11.83 17.28 16.12
CA GLU A 478 -10.73 18.24 16.04
C GLU A 478 -9.35 17.60 15.99
N LEU A 479 -9.16 16.43 16.63
CA LEU A 479 -7.89 15.71 16.58
C LEU A 479 -7.53 15.28 15.16
N ALA A 480 -8.49 14.68 14.44
CA ALA A 480 -8.31 14.28 13.05
C ALA A 480 -8.20 15.49 12.11
N ARG A 481 -8.88 16.62 12.42
CA ARG A 481 -8.67 17.88 11.68
C ARG A 481 -7.25 18.40 11.87
N ALA A 482 -6.73 18.39 13.10
CA ALA A 482 -5.37 18.82 13.40
C ALA A 482 -4.34 17.96 12.68
N GLU A 483 -4.44 16.62 12.78
CA GLU A 483 -3.56 15.69 12.06
C GLU A 483 -3.62 15.90 10.54
N ALA A 484 -4.82 16.11 10.00
CA ALA A 484 -4.99 16.38 8.58
C ALA A 484 -4.32 17.70 8.17
N MET A 485 -4.42 18.76 8.97
CA MET A 485 -3.81 20.07 8.68
C MET A 485 -2.29 20.09 8.81
N THR A 486 -1.71 19.33 9.73
CA THR A 486 -0.27 19.43 10.04
C THR A 486 0.56 18.30 9.45
N ILE A 487 -0.03 17.12 9.25
CA ILE A 487 0.70 15.93 8.78
C ILE A 487 0.33 15.61 7.33
N ALA A 488 -0.97 15.48 7.04
CA ALA A 488 -1.45 14.99 5.75
C ALA A 488 -1.73 16.10 4.72
N ASP A 489 -1.56 17.36 5.10
CA ASP A 489 -1.83 18.51 4.24
C ASP A 489 -0.92 18.53 3.01
N THR A 490 -1.48 18.99 1.90
CA THR A 490 -0.79 19.04 0.60
C THR A 490 0.51 19.84 0.62
N ASP A 491 0.62 20.91 1.43
CA ASP A 491 1.82 21.74 1.49
C ASP A 491 2.97 20.99 2.19
N HIS A 492 2.65 20.25 3.25
CA HIS A 492 3.59 19.35 3.94
C HIS A 492 4.00 18.14 3.07
N GLN A 493 3.17 17.72 2.12
CA GLN A 493 3.46 16.65 1.17
C GLN A 493 4.11 17.14 -0.15
N TYR A 494 4.83 18.27 -0.12
CA TYR A 494 5.53 18.80 -1.29
C TYR A 494 6.62 17.85 -1.82
N LEU A 495 7.38 17.20 -0.94
CA LEU A 495 8.51 16.33 -1.28
C LEU A 495 8.17 14.84 -1.16
N SER A 496 8.67 14.03 -2.10
CA SER A 496 8.54 12.57 -2.07
C SER A 496 9.45 11.94 -1.03
N ALA A 497 8.91 11.00 -0.24
CA ALA A 497 9.68 10.19 0.70
C ALA A 497 10.66 9.22 0.02
N THR A 498 10.53 8.97 -1.30
CA THR A 498 11.43 8.05 -2.01
C THR A 498 12.81 8.65 -2.27
N ALA A 499 12.88 9.94 -2.62
CA ALA A 499 14.12 10.58 -3.07
C ALA A 499 14.22 12.07 -2.72
N GLY A 500 13.32 12.61 -1.89
CA GLY A 500 13.30 14.04 -1.53
C GLY A 500 13.04 14.98 -2.72
N LYS A 501 12.42 14.47 -3.80
CA LYS A 501 12.11 15.27 -5.00
C LYS A 501 10.72 15.88 -4.88
N PRO A 502 10.51 17.13 -5.33
CA PRO A 502 9.19 17.73 -5.41
C PRO A 502 8.20 16.89 -6.22
N LEU A 503 7.01 16.70 -5.69
CA LEU A 503 5.87 16.06 -6.36
C LEU A 503 4.91 17.08 -6.94
N ARG A 504 4.71 18.20 -6.24
CA ARG A 504 3.81 19.28 -6.63
C ARG A 504 4.55 20.33 -7.44
N GLY A 505 3.88 20.87 -8.44
CA GLY A 505 4.43 21.92 -9.31
C GLY A 505 3.50 22.22 -10.47
N LEU A 506 3.69 23.36 -11.12
CA LEU A 506 2.88 23.75 -12.27
C LEU A 506 3.23 22.87 -13.48
N ILE A 507 2.28 22.69 -14.39
CA ILE A 507 2.40 21.79 -15.55
C ILE A 507 1.89 22.47 -16.82
N GLN A 508 2.26 21.92 -17.98
CA GLN A 508 1.71 22.27 -19.30
C GLN A 508 1.71 23.79 -19.59
N ASP A 509 0.54 24.41 -19.75
CA ASP A 509 0.37 25.80 -20.19
C ASP A 509 1.07 26.80 -19.27
N HIS A 510 1.09 26.54 -17.96
CA HIS A 510 1.83 27.36 -17.01
C HIS A 510 3.33 27.35 -17.32
N ILE A 511 3.90 26.21 -17.70
CA ILE A 511 5.32 26.14 -18.08
C ILE A 511 5.58 26.94 -19.36
N SER A 512 4.73 26.79 -20.38
CA SER A 512 4.84 27.54 -21.64
C SER A 512 4.73 29.06 -21.42
N MET A 513 3.77 29.49 -20.60
CA MET A 513 3.63 30.90 -20.22
C MET A 513 4.76 31.38 -19.32
N GLY A 514 5.33 30.51 -18.48
CA GLY A 514 6.52 30.79 -17.69
C GLY A 514 7.71 31.20 -18.58
N VAL A 515 7.91 30.48 -19.70
CA VAL A 515 8.93 30.83 -20.69
C VAL A 515 8.63 32.17 -21.36
N SER A 516 7.38 32.37 -21.78
CA SER A 516 6.95 33.60 -22.45
C SER A 516 7.08 34.84 -21.56
N ILE A 517 6.68 34.76 -20.29
CA ILE A 517 6.74 35.90 -19.35
C ILE A 517 8.18 36.21 -18.94
N SER A 518 9.02 35.19 -18.77
CA SER A 518 10.42 35.39 -18.38
C SER A 518 11.35 35.73 -19.55
N ASN A 519 10.87 35.65 -20.79
CA ASN A 519 11.62 36.08 -21.97
C ASN A 519 12.02 37.56 -21.86
N LYS A 520 13.25 37.89 -22.28
CA LYS A 520 13.82 39.24 -22.32
C LYS A 520 13.01 40.21 -23.20
N ASP A 521 12.38 39.70 -24.25
CA ASP A 521 11.55 40.50 -25.17
C ASP A 521 10.16 40.85 -24.62
N THR A 522 9.79 40.32 -23.44
CA THR A 522 8.48 40.54 -22.84
C THR A 522 8.47 41.75 -21.92
N PHE A 523 7.85 42.83 -22.40
CA PHE A 523 7.59 44.06 -21.65
C PHE A 523 6.09 44.25 -21.38
N PHE A 524 5.79 44.97 -20.31
CA PHE A 524 4.45 45.32 -19.86
C PHE A 524 4.36 46.82 -19.56
N THR A 525 3.24 47.42 -19.94
CA THR A 525 2.87 48.78 -19.54
C THR A 525 2.49 48.82 -18.05
N ARG A 526 2.38 50.03 -17.49
CA ARG A 526 2.00 50.22 -16.08
C ARG A 526 0.65 49.58 -15.76
N GLU A 527 -0.31 49.72 -16.66
CA GLU A 527 -1.67 49.22 -16.51
C GLU A 527 -1.68 47.68 -16.50
N GLU A 528 -0.99 47.05 -17.45
CA GLU A 528 -0.86 45.59 -17.53
C GLU A 528 -0.12 45.02 -16.32
N TYR A 529 0.96 45.68 -15.88
CA TYR A 529 1.74 45.29 -14.70
C TYR A 529 0.87 45.24 -13.44
N HIS A 530 0.11 46.31 -13.15
CA HIS A 530 -0.78 46.33 -12.00
C HIS A 530 -1.92 45.31 -12.12
N GLN A 531 -2.50 45.14 -13.31
CA GLN A 531 -3.59 44.19 -13.54
C GLN A 531 -3.14 42.74 -13.31
N LEU A 532 -1.97 42.36 -13.81
CA LEU A 532 -1.39 41.02 -13.62
C LEU A 532 -1.07 40.76 -12.14
N LEU A 533 -0.51 41.74 -11.44
CA LEU A 533 -0.21 41.61 -10.01
C LEU A 533 -1.47 41.46 -9.18
N TYR A 534 -2.45 42.34 -9.32
CA TYR A 534 -3.68 42.27 -8.51
C TYR A 534 -4.50 40.99 -8.80
N SER A 535 -4.46 40.49 -10.04
CA SER A 535 -5.12 39.23 -10.38
C SER A 535 -4.49 37.98 -9.74
N SER A 536 -3.21 38.05 -9.37
CA SER A 536 -2.45 36.92 -8.82
C SER A 536 -2.23 37.05 -7.31
N LEU A 537 -1.93 38.26 -6.84
CA LEU A 537 -1.74 38.67 -5.45
C LEU A 537 -2.98 39.42 -4.97
N ARG A 538 -3.87 38.71 -4.26
CA ARG A 538 -5.08 39.29 -3.66
C ARG A 538 -4.86 39.54 -2.16
N PRO A 539 -4.65 40.79 -1.71
CA PRO A 539 -4.43 41.10 -0.29
C PRO A 539 -5.60 40.67 0.61
N GLU A 540 -6.83 40.73 0.10
CA GLU A 540 -8.06 40.34 0.78
C GLU A 540 -8.11 38.86 1.20
N GLU A 541 -7.34 38.00 0.53
CA GLU A 541 -7.23 36.56 0.84
C GLU A 541 -5.93 36.24 1.62
N GLY A 542 -5.20 37.27 2.09
CA GLY A 542 -4.00 37.09 2.91
C GLY A 542 -2.75 36.66 2.13
N HIS A 543 -2.70 36.90 0.81
CA HIS A 543 -1.54 36.54 0.00
C HIS A 543 -0.30 37.39 0.29
N THR A 544 -0.52 38.66 0.62
CA THR A 544 0.55 39.64 0.90
C THR A 544 0.85 39.72 2.39
N THR A 545 2.12 39.72 2.78
CA THR A 545 2.53 39.84 4.19
C THR A 545 2.15 41.20 4.79
N SER A 546 2.29 42.28 4.03
CA SER A 546 2.08 43.66 4.50
C SER A 546 0.62 44.14 4.44
N GLY A 547 -0.30 43.31 3.95
CA GLY A 547 -1.71 43.69 3.71
C GLY A 547 -1.92 44.71 2.59
N ARG A 548 -0.85 45.17 1.93
CA ARG A 548 -0.87 46.08 0.78
C ARG A 548 0.06 45.56 -0.31
N LEU A 549 -0.34 45.74 -1.56
CA LEU A 549 0.51 45.39 -2.70
C LEU A 549 1.69 46.37 -2.82
N GLU A 550 2.91 45.85 -2.67
CA GLU A 550 4.14 46.59 -2.95
C GLU A 550 4.60 46.37 -4.39
N THR A 551 5.07 47.43 -5.05
CA THR A 551 5.55 47.38 -6.44
C THR A 551 7.03 47.73 -6.56
N VAL A 552 7.59 47.54 -7.75
CA VAL A 552 8.98 47.91 -8.09
C VAL A 552 9.00 49.01 -9.16
N SER A 553 10.07 49.79 -9.23
CA SER A 553 10.27 50.80 -10.27
C SER A 553 10.42 50.15 -11.66
N PRO A 554 9.97 50.80 -12.75
CA PRO A 554 10.08 50.26 -14.11
C PRO A 554 11.54 50.10 -14.53
N ALA A 555 11.84 49.07 -15.32
CA ALA A 555 13.18 48.86 -15.88
C ALA A 555 13.53 49.89 -16.97
N VAL A 556 12.53 50.30 -17.76
CA VAL A 556 12.68 51.32 -18.80
C VAL A 556 11.90 52.56 -18.37
N LEU A 557 12.58 53.70 -18.26
CA LEU A 557 11.94 54.97 -17.83
C LEU A 557 11.48 55.83 -19.02
N LYS A 558 12.24 55.85 -20.11
CA LYS A 558 11.96 56.59 -21.36
C LYS A 558 12.08 55.63 -22.56
N PRO A 559 11.27 55.79 -23.64
CA PRO A 559 10.28 56.84 -23.89
C PRO A 559 8.96 56.66 -23.12
N ARG A 560 8.64 55.44 -22.66
CA ARG A 560 7.48 55.13 -21.81
C ARG A 560 7.92 54.25 -20.65
N PRO A 561 7.36 54.40 -19.44
CA PRO A 561 7.66 53.51 -18.33
C PRO A 561 7.17 52.08 -18.64
N MET A 562 8.11 51.13 -18.71
CA MET A 562 7.82 49.71 -18.99
C MET A 562 8.51 48.80 -17.97
N TRP A 563 7.82 47.73 -17.61
CA TRP A 563 8.31 46.66 -16.75
C TRP A 563 8.63 45.42 -17.55
N THR A 564 9.63 44.65 -17.11
CA THR A 564 9.91 43.33 -17.69
C THR A 564 9.08 42.26 -17.00
N GLY A 565 8.84 41.12 -17.64
CA GLY A 565 8.15 40.01 -16.97
C GLY A 565 8.96 39.41 -15.80
N LYS A 566 10.30 39.50 -15.82
CA LYS A 566 11.15 39.14 -14.68
C LYS A 566 10.90 40.05 -13.45
N GLN A 567 10.57 41.33 -13.66
CA GLN A 567 10.19 42.24 -12.57
C GLN A 567 8.84 41.88 -11.93
N ILE A 568 7.91 41.25 -12.67
CA ILE A 568 6.65 40.74 -12.09
C ILE A 568 6.96 39.65 -11.06
N ILE A 569 7.79 38.67 -11.42
CA ILE A 569 8.21 37.61 -10.49
C ILE A 569 8.94 38.19 -9.28
N THR A 570 9.84 39.16 -9.49
CA THR A 570 10.50 39.90 -8.41
C THR A 570 9.49 40.57 -7.46
N THR A 571 8.44 41.17 -8.02
CA THR A 571 7.39 41.81 -7.22
C THR A 571 6.62 40.78 -6.39
N ILE A 572 6.32 39.60 -6.96
CA ILE A 572 5.69 38.50 -6.22
C ILE A 572 6.59 38.06 -5.06
N LEU A 573 7.88 37.79 -5.31
CA LEU A 573 8.83 37.40 -4.27
C LEU A 573 8.90 38.42 -3.13
N LYS A 574 8.83 39.72 -3.47
CA LYS A 574 8.82 40.80 -2.46
C LYS A 574 7.56 40.76 -1.57
N ASN A 575 6.39 40.47 -2.13
CA ASN A 575 5.12 40.50 -1.41
C ASN A 575 4.82 39.21 -0.60
N ILE A 576 5.37 38.06 -1.00
CA ILE A 576 5.19 36.79 -0.27
C ILE A 576 6.21 36.61 0.86
N LYS A 577 7.32 37.34 0.82
CA LYS A 577 8.39 37.24 1.81
C LYS A 577 7.89 37.77 3.16
N PRO A 578 8.12 37.05 4.27
CA PRO A 578 7.87 37.62 5.60
C PRO A 578 8.85 38.76 5.91
N ALA A 579 8.45 39.72 6.74
CA ALA A 579 9.25 40.93 7.00
C ALA A 579 10.61 40.62 7.64
N GLU A 580 10.67 39.59 8.49
CA GLU A 580 11.85 39.19 9.26
C GLU A 580 12.90 38.43 8.43
N TYR A 581 12.56 38.04 7.20
CA TYR A 581 13.36 37.17 6.36
C TYR A 581 14.18 37.99 5.34
N GLN A 582 15.39 37.51 5.02
CA GLN A 582 16.17 38.09 3.94
C GLN A 582 15.58 37.70 2.58
N GLY A 583 15.91 38.48 1.55
CA GLY A 583 15.57 38.12 0.17
C GLY A 583 16.23 36.81 -0.25
N LEU A 584 15.52 36.02 -1.05
CA LEU A 584 16.01 34.74 -1.56
C LEU A 584 17.18 34.97 -2.51
N THR A 585 18.26 34.24 -2.30
CA THR A 585 19.39 34.17 -3.23
C THR A 585 19.55 32.74 -3.72
N LEU A 586 19.45 32.52 -5.03
CA LEU A 586 19.47 31.22 -5.67
C LEU A 586 20.19 31.29 -7.02
N THR A 587 21.07 30.33 -7.27
CA THR A 587 21.59 30.06 -8.61
C THR A 587 21.09 28.69 -9.06
N SER A 588 20.35 28.65 -10.16
CA SER A 588 19.78 27.42 -10.73
C SER A 588 19.98 27.38 -12.25
N LYS A 589 19.59 26.27 -12.88
CA LYS A 589 19.70 26.05 -14.32
C LYS A 589 18.33 25.76 -14.92
N SER A 590 17.98 26.47 -15.97
CA SER A 590 16.80 26.20 -16.79
C SER A 590 17.02 24.93 -17.64
N SER A 591 15.95 24.16 -17.81
CA SER A 591 15.88 23.04 -18.75
C SER A 591 15.95 23.49 -20.22
N THR A 592 15.50 24.72 -20.50
CA THR A 592 15.60 25.32 -21.83
C THR A 592 17.06 25.59 -22.17
N ASN A 593 17.52 25.08 -23.31
CA ASN A 593 18.91 25.21 -23.71
C ASN A 593 19.28 26.65 -24.07
N GLY A 594 20.36 27.19 -23.49
CA GLY A 594 20.83 28.55 -23.75
C GLY A 594 21.14 28.81 -25.22
N LYS A 595 21.59 27.79 -25.96
CA LYS A 595 21.88 27.89 -27.40
C LYS A 595 20.67 28.31 -28.23
N LEU A 596 19.46 27.96 -27.81
CA LEU A 596 18.22 28.31 -28.51
C LEU A 596 17.94 29.82 -28.48
N TRP A 597 18.44 30.52 -27.47
CA TRP A 597 18.29 31.97 -27.31
C TRP A 597 19.39 32.78 -28.00
N GLY A 598 20.44 32.11 -28.51
CA GLY A 598 21.61 32.73 -29.15
C GLY A 598 22.94 32.34 -28.51
N VAL A 599 24.04 32.61 -29.22
CA VAL A 599 25.41 32.15 -28.88
C VAL A 599 25.92 32.75 -27.56
N HIS A 600 25.51 33.97 -27.22
CA HIS A 600 25.94 34.69 -26.00
C HIS A 600 24.82 34.81 -24.96
N SER A 601 23.83 33.92 -24.97
CA SER A 601 22.68 34.03 -24.07
C SER A 601 22.97 33.45 -22.68
N GLU A 602 22.71 34.26 -21.65
CA GLU A 602 22.76 33.87 -20.24
C GLU A 602 21.41 33.36 -19.70
N GLU A 603 20.37 33.30 -20.56
CA GLU A 603 18.99 32.96 -20.17
C GLU A 603 18.82 31.50 -19.69
N GLN A 604 19.84 30.66 -19.83
CA GLN A 604 19.83 29.31 -19.24
C GLN A 604 20.17 29.32 -17.74
N ILE A 605 20.90 30.31 -17.26
CA ILE A 605 21.31 30.40 -15.85
C ILE A 605 20.30 31.26 -15.12
N VAL A 606 19.58 30.67 -14.17
CA VAL A 606 18.58 31.35 -13.36
C VAL A 606 19.27 31.94 -12.14
N ILE A 607 19.24 33.26 -12.02
CA ILE A 607 19.88 34.00 -10.93
C ILE A 607 18.82 34.83 -10.23
N VAL A 608 18.52 34.44 -8.99
CA VAL A 608 17.77 35.25 -8.04
C VAL A 608 18.75 35.77 -7.01
N LYS A 609 18.80 37.08 -6.81
CA LYS A 609 19.67 37.72 -5.82
C LYS A 609 18.85 38.68 -4.98
N ASP A 610 18.88 38.49 -3.66
CA ASP A 610 18.15 39.33 -2.70
C ASP A 610 16.66 39.51 -3.03
N GLY A 611 16.03 38.46 -3.58
CA GLY A 611 14.63 38.48 -4.01
C GLY A 611 14.36 39.05 -5.42
N HIS A 612 15.40 39.45 -6.16
CA HIS A 612 15.29 39.95 -7.53
C HIS A 612 15.67 38.87 -8.55
N LEU A 613 14.79 38.59 -9.51
CA LEU A 613 15.09 37.72 -10.65
C LEU A 613 15.86 38.51 -11.71
N LEU A 614 17.17 38.27 -11.80
CA LEU A 614 18.08 39.03 -12.67
C LEU A 614 18.22 38.39 -14.06
N SER A 615 18.43 37.07 -14.10
CA SER A 615 18.59 36.31 -15.34
C SER A 615 17.87 34.97 -15.25
N GLY A 616 17.54 34.43 -16.42
CA GLY A 616 17.04 33.08 -16.58
C GLY A 616 15.55 32.95 -16.88
N ILE A 617 15.19 31.79 -17.42
CA ILE A 617 13.84 31.43 -17.84
C ILE A 617 13.12 30.57 -16.79
N MET A 618 11.85 30.88 -16.58
CA MET A 618 10.94 30.16 -15.68
C MET A 618 10.29 28.99 -16.41
N ASP A 619 10.94 27.83 -16.38
CA ASP A 619 10.44 26.60 -17.01
C ASP A 619 10.12 25.50 -16.00
N LYS A 620 9.94 24.25 -16.47
CA LYS A 620 9.68 23.10 -15.59
C LYS A 620 10.74 22.92 -14.51
N GLY A 621 11.99 23.30 -14.79
CA GLY A 621 13.09 23.24 -13.83
C GLY A 621 12.91 24.19 -12.64
N GLN A 622 12.13 25.26 -12.78
CA GLN A 622 11.94 26.30 -11.77
C GLN A 622 10.59 26.22 -11.05
N ILE A 623 9.50 26.09 -11.81
CA ILE A 623 8.11 26.14 -11.30
C ILE A 623 7.37 24.80 -11.38
N GLY A 624 7.96 23.82 -12.08
CA GLY A 624 7.45 22.45 -12.11
C GLY A 624 7.95 21.61 -10.93
N PRO A 625 7.61 20.30 -10.90
CA PRO A 625 8.07 19.36 -9.90
C PRO A 625 9.54 18.99 -10.12
N ALA A 626 10.43 19.97 -9.93
CA ALA A 626 11.86 19.85 -10.20
C ALA A 626 12.70 20.22 -8.98
N ALA A 627 13.72 19.39 -8.76
CA ALA A 627 14.71 19.58 -7.71
C ALA A 627 15.66 20.75 -8.06
N GLY A 628 15.71 21.77 -7.20
CA GLY A 628 16.70 22.87 -7.32
C GLY A 628 16.14 24.10 -8.02
N GLY A 629 14.84 24.11 -8.33
CA GLY A 629 14.14 25.25 -8.89
C GLY A 629 13.75 26.30 -7.85
N LEU A 630 13.19 27.42 -8.35
CA LEU A 630 12.70 28.53 -7.55
C LEU A 630 11.74 28.10 -6.41
N ILE A 631 10.72 27.31 -6.71
CA ILE A 631 9.71 26.91 -5.71
C ILE A 631 10.33 26.06 -4.60
N ASN A 632 11.26 25.18 -4.96
CA ASN A 632 11.97 24.35 -3.99
C ASN A 632 12.93 25.19 -3.12
N GLY A 633 13.57 26.21 -3.71
CA GLY A 633 14.37 27.18 -2.95
C GLY A 633 13.53 28.01 -1.99
N ILE A 634 12.30 28.38 -2.38
CA ILE A 634 11.33 29.06 -1.50
C ILE A 634 10.89 28.13 -0.36
N TYR A 635 10.61 26.86 -0.66
CA TYR A 635 10.26 25.85 0.33
C TYR A 635 11.34 25.71 1.41
N GLU A 636 12.61 25.61 1.00
CA GLU A 636 13.72 25.49 1.94
C GLU A 636 13.97 26.79 2.73
N ALA A 637 13.91 27.95 2.08
CA ALA A 637 14.24 29.23 2.72
C ALA A 637 13.12 29.78 3.62
N TYR A 638 11.87 29.62 3.21
CA TYR A 638 10.70 30.26 3.84
C TYR A 638 9.65 29.27 4.38
N GLY A 639 9.77 27.97 4.06
CA GLY A 639 8.86 26.93 4.53
C GLY A 639 7.75 26.54 3.56
N GLU A 640 7.00 25.51 3.92
CA GLU A 640 6.01 24.82 3.08
C GLU A 640 4.81 25.69 2.69
N THR A 641 4.27 26.46 3.64
CA THR A 641 3.06 27.28 3.43
C THR A 641 3.29 28.39 2.41
N ILE A 642 4.46 29.03 2.45
CA ILE A 642 4.85 30.10 1.52
C ILE A 642 5.15 29.53 0.13
N ALA A 643 5.73 28.32 0.05
CA ALA A 643 5.92 27.64 -1.22
C ALA A 643 4.60 27.25 -1.89
N GLY A 644 3.64 26.70 -1.14
CA GLY A 644 2.28 26.40 -1.63
C GLY A 644 1.58 27.66 -2.14
N ARG A 645 1.65 28.75 -1.37
CA ARG A 645 1.12 30.06 -1.77
C ARG A 645 1.80 30.60 -3.04
N ALA A 646 3.12 30.50 -3.14
CA ALA A 646 3.87 30.94 -4.31
C ALA A 646 3.44 30.18 -5.57
N LEU A 647 3.21 28.86 -5.47
CA LEU A 647 2.65 28.06 -6.56
C LEU A 647 1.27 28.55 -7.00
N SER A 648 0.36 28.81 -6.07
CA SER A 648 -0.98 29.34 -6.40
C SER A 648 -0.93 30.71 -7.07
N ILE A 649 -0.13 31.64 -6.54
CA ILE A 649 0.02 33.00 -7.09
C ILE A 649 0.59 32.93 -8.52
N ILE A 650 1.67 32.18 -8.72
CA ILE A 650 2.30 32.02 -10.03
C ILE A 650 1.34 31.30 -10.99
N GLY A 651 0.60 30.29 -10.53
CA GLY A 651 -0.43 29.61 -11.31
C GLY A 651 -1.48 30.59 -11.85
N ARG A 652 -2.04 31.44 -10.98
CA ARG A 652 -3.00 32.49 -11.39
C ARG A 652 -2.39 33.53 -12.33
N LEU A 653 -1.17 33.99 -12.05
CA LEU A 653 -0.45 34.93 -12.92
C LEU A 653 -0.36 34.38 -14.35
N LEU A 654 0.09 33.14 -14.48
CA LEU A 654 0.32 32.49 -15.76
C LEU A 654 -0.99 32.16 -16.48
N THR A 655 -2.04 31.81 -15.75
CA THR A 655 -3.40 31.69 -16.30
C THR A 655 -3.90 33.03 -16.84
N LYS A 656 -3.70 34.14 -16.11
CA LYS A 656 -4.12 35.47 -16.59
C LYS A 656 -3.30 35.90 -17.81
N MET A 657 -2.01 35.61 -17.82
CA MET A 657 -1.12 35.82 -18.96
C MET A 657 -1.59 35.04 -20.19
N LEU A 658 -2.01 33.78 -20.00
CA LEU A 658 -2.59 32.95 -21.06
C LEU A 658 -3.86 33.59 -21.63
N HIS A 659 -4.75 34.13 -20.80
CA HIS A 659 -5.94 34.85 -21.27
C HIS A 659 -5.60 36.12 -22.07
N MET A 660 -4.47 36.77 -21.79
CA MET A 660 -4.06 38.00 -22.49
C MET A 660 -3.37 37.72 -23.83
N ARG A 661 -2.50 36.70 -23.90
CA ARG A 661 -1.63 36.46 -25.07
C ARG A 661 -1.95 35.18 -25.84
N ALA A 662 -2.71 34.25 -25.26
CA ALA A 662 -2.96 32.90 -25.76
C ALA A 662 -1.69 32.09 -26.04
N PHE A 663 -1.87 30.82 -26.40
CA PHE A 663 -0.82 29.92 -26.84
C PHE A 663 -1.41 28.92 -27.85
N SER A 664 -0.74 28.68 -28.97
CA SER A 664 -1.24 27.78 -30.01
C SER A 664 -0.09 27.11 -30.75
N CYS A 665 -0.22 25.82 -31.04
CA CYS A 665 0.72 25.06 -31.85
C CYS A 665 0.04 24.67 -33.17
N GLY A 666 0.63 25.04 -34.30
CA GLY A 666 0.13 24.73 -35.64
C GLY A 666 1.03 23.76 -36.41
N VAL A 667 0.60 23.34 -37.60
CA VAL A 667 1.41 22.48 -38.48
C VAL A 667 2.71 23.17 -38.90
N GLU A 668 2.68 24.49 -39.11
CA GLU A 668 3.85 25.29 -39.50
C GLU A 668 5.01 25.20 -38.50
N ASP A 669 4.74 24.94 -37.22
CA ASP A 669 5.76 24.73 -36.18
C ASP A 669 6.58 23.44 -36.40
N LEU A 670 6.10 22.54 -37.27
CA LEU A 670 6.67 21.21 -37.54
C LEU A 670 7.37 21.14 -38.90
N ILE A 671 7.16 22.14 -39.76
CA ILE A 671 7.63 22.10 -41.14
C ILE A 671 9.11 22.50 -41.20
N LEU A 672 9.91 21.66 -41.87
CA LEU A 672 11.30 21.94 -42.18
C LEU A 672 11.41 22.92 -43.37
N THR A 673 12.46 23.73 -43.37
CA THR A 673 12.91 24.45 -44.57
C THR A 673 13.31 23.46 -45.67
N GLU A 674 13.30 23.91 -46.92
CA GLU A 674 13.69 23.06 -48.06
C GLU A 674 15.14 22.54 -47.92
N GLU A 675 16.04 23.39 -47.43
CA GLU A 675 17.42 23.01 -47.12
C GLU A 675 17.49 21.94 -46.02
N GLY A 676 16.64 22.06 -45.00
CA GLY A 676 16.51 21.07 -43.94
C GLY A 676 16.00 19.73 -44.44
N ASP A 677 14.99 19.73 -45.31
CA ASP A 677 14.45 18.48 -45.87
C ASP A 677 15.47 17.80 -46.80
N ARG A 678 16.25 18.58 -47.57
CA ARG A 678 17.34 18.06 -48.40
C ARG A 678 18.43 17.40 -47.55
N ALA A 679 18.90 18.08 -46.50
CA ALA A 679 19.90 17.54 -45.58
C ALA A 679 19.41 16.26 -44.88
N ARG A 680 18.13 16.23 -44.48
CA ARG A 680 17.48 15.04 -43.91
C ARG A 680 17.55 13.85 -44.87
N LEU A 681 17.15 14.05 -46.13
CA LEU A 681 17.15 12.99 -47.14
C LEU A 681 18.56 12.48 -47.46
N GLU A 682 19.56 13.37 -47.49
CA GLU A 682 20.95 13.01 -47.72
C GLU A 682 21.51 12.09 -46.63
N GLU A 683 21.24 12.39 -45.36
CA GLU A 683 21.63 11.52 -44.24
C GLU A 683 20.86 10.20 -44.23
N LEU A 684 19.56 10.20 -44.58
CA LEU A 684 18.75 8.98 -44.61
C LEU A 684 19.14 8.02 -45.74
N ARG A 685 19.71 8.50 -46.85
CA ARG A 685 20.25 7.61 -47.92
C ARG A 685 21.34 6.68 -47.42
N LYS A 686 22.12 7.09 -46.42
CA LYS A 686 23.16 6.24 -45.81
C LYS A 686 22.57 4.98 -45.17
N ALA A 687 21.30 5.02 -44.75
CA ALA A 687 20.61 3.88 -44.13
C ALA A 687 20.35 2.72 -45.11
N GLU A 688 20.30 2.98 -46.43
CA GLU A 688 20.02 1.95 -47.43
C GLU A 688 21.16 0.92 -47.53
N LYS A 689 22.41 1.37 -47.41
CA LYS A 689 23.61 0.51 -47.49
C LYS A 689 23.98 -0.11 -46.15
N LEU A 690 23.68 0.57 -45.05
CA LEU A 690 24.09 0.18 -43.70
C LEU A 690 23.63 -1.24 -43.31
N GLY A 691 22.39 -1.61 -43.63
CA GLY A 691 21.84 -2.92 -43.24
C GLY A 691 22.60 -4.08 -43.87
N PHE A 692 23.01 -3.93 -45.13
CA PHE A 692 23.81 -4.92 -45.84
C PHE A 692 25.24 -5.02 -45.29
N GLU A 693 25.89 -3.88 -45.03
CA GLU A 693 27.25 -3.84 -44.46
C GLU A 693 27.32 -4.56 -43.11
N ILE A 694 26.34 -4.34 -42.23
CA ILE A 694 26.28 -4.97 -40.90
C ILE A 694 26.00 -6.46 -41.02
N ALA A 695 25.03 -6.85 -41.84
CA ALA A 695 24.69 -8.25 -42.05
C ALA A 695 25.91 -9.04 -42.56
N SER A 696 26.60 -8.52 -43.58
CA SER A 696 27.81 -9.13 -44.17
C SER A 696 28.95 -9.20 -43.15
N LYS A 697 29.22 -8.11 -42.41
CA LYS A 697 30.26 -8.08 -41.38
C LYS A 697 30.00 -9.06 -40.24
N TYR A 698 28.74 -9.20 -39.82
CA TYR A 698 28.36 -10.11 -38.74
C TYR A 698 28.59 -11.57 -39.10
N VAL A 699 28.32 -11.95 -40.35
CA VAL A 699 28.58 -13.32 -40.85
C VAL A 699 30.00 -13.51 -41.40
N THR A 700 30.93 -12.61 -41.03
CA THR A 700 32.34 -12.61 -41.44
C THR A 700 32.53 -12.70 -42.96
N LEU A 701 31.75 -11.91 -43.70
CA LEU A 701 31.86 -11.73 -45.14
C LEU A 701 32.27 -10.28 -45.46
N ASP A 702 33.07 -10.13 -46.52
CA ASP A 702 33.54 -8.82 -46.98
C ASP A 702 32.43 -8.13 -47.80
N ALA A 703 31.94 -7.00 -47.30
CA ALA A 703 30.80 -6.28 -47.89
C ALA A 703 31.13 -5.65 -49.25
N GLU A 704 32.41 -5.43 -49.57
CA GLU A 704 32.83 -4.82 -50.84
C GLU A 704 32.87 -5.82 -52.00
N LYS A 705 32.91 -7.14 -51.71
CA LYS A 705 33.09 -8.21 -52.71
C LYS A 705 31.82 -8.99 -53.03
N ILE A 706 30.71 -8.66 -52.37
CA ILE A 706 29.50 -9.47 -52.37
C ILE A 706 28.29 -8.59 -52.66
N ASP A 707 27.34 -9.12 -53.44
CA ASP A 707 26.05 -8.49 -53.71
C ASP A 707 24.97 -9.00 -52.72
N PRO A 708 23.92 -8.22 -52.38
CA PRO A 708 22.85 -8.64 -51.47
C PRO A 708 22.10 -9.92 -51.88
N THR A 709 22.25 -10.37 -53.13
CA THR A 709 21.63 -11.59 -53.66
C THR A 709 22.48 -12.84 -53.55
N ASN A 710 23.67 -12.76 -52.93
CA ASN A 710 24.60 -13.88 -52.86
C ASN A 710 24.04 -15.09 -52.06
N PRO A 711 24.06 -16.32 -52.62
CA PRO A 711 23.59 -17.53 -51.93
C PRO A 711 24.28 -17.83 -50.59
N GLU A 712 25.57 -17.52 -50.46
CA GLU A 712 26.35 -17.80 -49.25
C GLU A 712 25.93 -16.89 -48.08
N LEU A 713 25.65 -15.61 -48.35
CA LEU A 713 25.11 -14.69 -47.35
C LEU A 713 23.75 -15.18 -46.83
N ARG A 714 22.88 -15.61 -47.74
CA ARG A 714 21.56 -16.15 -47.40
C ARG A 714 21.67 -17.40 -46.52
N ARG A 715 22.57 -18.34 -46.86
CA ARG A 715 22.82 -19.55 -46.07
C ARG A 715 23.28 -19.22 -44.65
N ARG A 716 24.19 -18.24 -44.48
CA ARG A 716 24.68 -17.83 -43.16
C ARG A 716 23.61 -17.10 -42.35
N LEU A 717 22.81 -16.24 -42.98
CA LEU A 717 21.67 -15.59 -42.30
C LEU A 717 20.60 -16.59 -41.87
N GLU A 718 20.37 -17.66 -42.63
CA GLU A 718 19.50 -18.75 -42.21
C GLU A 718 20.04 -19.47 -40.96
N ALA A 719 21.35 -19.72 -40.89
CA ALA A 719 21.99 -20.28 -39.70
C ALA A 719 21.88 -19.35 -38.49
N VAL A 720 21.96 -18.03 -38.69
CA VAL A 720 21.74 -17.01 -37.65
C VAL A 720 20.29 -17.00 -37.17
N LEU A 721 19.31 -17.08 -38.07
CA LEU A 721 17.89 -17.07 -37.72
C LEU A 721 17.49 -18.27 -36.84
N ARG A 722 18.11 -19.43 -37.05
CA ARG A 722 17.84 -20.66 -36.28
C ARG A 722 18.46 -20.64 -34.88
N ASP A 723 19.38 -19.72 -34.61
CA ASP A 723 20.10 -19.58 -33.34
C ASP A 723 19.73 -18.26 -32.67
N ASP A 724 18.95 -18.35 -31.59
CA ASP A 724 18.39 -17.16 -30.95
C ASP A 724 19.47 -16.19 -30.43
N THR A 725 20.60 -16.72 -29.96
CA THR A 725 21.72 -15.92 -29.46
C THR A 725 22.39 -15.13 -30.58
N LYS A 726 22.58 -15.76 -31.75
CA LYS A 726 23.16 -15.10 -32.92
C LYS A 726 22.20 -14.10 -33.54
N GLN A 727 20.92 -14.41 -33.60
CA GLN A 727 19.92 -13.46 -34.09
C GLN A 727 19.85 -12.23 -33.18
N HIS A 728 19.87 -12.43 -31.86
CA HIS A 728 19.93 -11.33 -30.90
C HIS A 728 21.18 -10.45 -31.08
N GLY A 729 22.36 -11.06 -31.27
CA GLY A 729 23.60 -10.32 -31.55
C GLY A 729 23.53 -9.46 -32.82
N LEU A 730 22.95 -10.01 -33.90
CA LEU A 730 22.74 -9.25 -35.15
C LEU A 730 21.79 -8.06 -34.94
N ASP A 731 20.72 -8.27 -34.18
CA ASP A 731 19.74 -7.22 -33.90
C ASP A 731 20.34 -6.07 -33.09
N LEU A 732 21.16 -6.37 -32.07
CA LEU A 732 21.83 -5.38 -31.23
C LEU A 732 22.78 -4.49 -32.03
N LEU A 733 23.61 -5.09 -32.91
CA LEU A 733 24.55 -4.35 -33.76
C LEU A 733 23.80 -3.45 -34.75
N THR A 734 22.73 -3.96 -35.36
CA THR A 734 21.90 -3.20 -36.29
C THR A 734 21.21 -2.03 -35.60
N ASN A 735 20.64 -2.24 -34.41
CA ASN A 735 19.99 -1.18 -33.62
C ASN A 735 20.97 -0.07 -33.22
N THR A 736 22.19 -0.43 -32.83
CA THR A 736 23.25 0.52 -32.46
C THR A 736 23.63 1.40 -33.64
N ALA A 737 23.79 0.82 -34.83
CA ALA A 737 24.13 1.57 -36.02
C ALA A 737 22.97 2.46 -36.52
N ASN A 738 21.74 1.95 -36.48
CA ASN A 738 20.54 2.73 -36.84
C ASN A 738 20.35 3.95 -35.92
N SER A 739 20.67 3.82 -34.64
CA SER A 739 20.60 4.93 -33.67
C SER A 739 21.57 6.07 -34.00
N LYS A 740 22.75 5.76 -34.57
CA LYS A 740 23.72 6.77 -35.03
C LYS A 740 23.16 7.57 -36.21
N ILE A 741 22.52 6.91 -37.17
CA ILE A 741 21.89 7.60 -38.31
C ILE A 741 20.77 8.52 -37.82
N SER A 742 19.85 8.01 -36.98
CA SER A 742 18.75 8.84 -36.46
C SER A 742 19.30 10.07 -35.71
N SER A 743 20.37 9.91 -34.93
CA SER A 743 21.01 11.03 -34.24
C SER A 743 21.66 12.05 -35.20
N ALA A 744 22.30 11.58 -36.28
CA ALA A 744 22.89 12.43 -37.31
C ALA A 744 21.82 13.24 -38.06
N VAL A 745 20.69 12.59 -38.40
CA VAL A 745 19.54 13.27 -39.02
C VAL A 745 18.98 14.35 -38.09
N THR A 746 18.80 14.06 -36.81
CA THR A 746 18.33 15.06 -35.83
C THR A 746 19.27 16.25 -35.76
N ALA A 747 20.58 16.02 -35.65
CA ALA A 747 21.59 17.07 -35.54
C ALA A 747 21.70 17.94 -36.80
N ALA A 748 21.48 17.36 -37.99
CA ALA A 748 21.53 18.10 -39.25
C ALA A 748 20.32 19.04 -39.47
N VAL A 749 19.21 18.80 -38.77
CA VAL A 749 17.91 19.43 -39.05
C VAL A 749 17.40 20.28 -37.88
N LEU A 750 17.36 19.72 -36.68
CA LEU A 750 16.79 20.36 -35.50
C LEU A 750 17.92 20.91 -34.60
N PRO A 751 17.82 22.15 -34.09
CA PRO A 751 16.66 23.05 -34.12
C PRO A 751 16.64 24.07 -35.29
N ASP A 752 17.71 24.19 -36.07
CA ASP A 752 17.97 25.39 -36.87
C ASP A 752 17.23 25.47 -38.21
N LYS A 753 16.89 24.32 -38.81
CA LYS A 753 16.34 24.24 -40.18
C LYS A 753 14.81 24.13 -40.23
N LEU A 754 14.11 24.64 -39.22
CA LEU A 754 12.65 24.79 -39.21
C LEU A 754 12.22 26.14 -39.80
N ILE A 755 11.03 26.18 -40.40
CA ILE A 755 10.44 27.44 -40.92
C ILE A 755 10.26 28.44 -39.77
N LYS A 756 9.57 28.01 -38.71
CA LYS A 756 9.46 28.76 -37.45
C LYS A 756 10.60 28.36 -36.52
N LYS A 757 11.38 29.35 -36.09
CA LYS A 757 12.46 29.17 -35.10
C LYS A 757 11.95 29.48 -33.69
N PHE A 758 12.58 28.86 -32.69
CA PHE A 758 12.44 29.28 -31.31
C PHE A 758 12.85 30.77 -31.15
N PRO A 759 12.17 31.57 -30.31
CA PRO A 759 11.08 31.26 -29.39
C PRO A 759 9.67 31.31 -30.00
N LYS A 760 9.52 31.63 -31.28
CA LYS A 760 8.20 31.72 -31.95
C LYS A 760 7.59 30.35 -32.25
N ASN A 761 8.43 29.33 -32.42
CA ASN A 761 8.00 27.95 -32.61
C ASN A 761 7.48 27.35 -31.31
N GLN A 762 6.18 27.08 -31.26
CA GLN A 762 5.53 26.62 -30.04
C GLN A 762 5.76 25.13 -29.74
N MET A 763 5.97 24.29 -30.75
CA MET A 763 6.35 22.89 -30.54
C MET A 763 7.73 22.77 -29.87
N GLN A 764 8.69 23.57 -30.33
CA GLN A 764 10.01 23.65 -29.71
C GLN A 764 9.95 24.27 -28.31
N ALA A 765 9.11 25.30 -28.11
CA ALA A 765 8.92 25.89 -26.80
C ALA A 765 8.35 24.86 -25.80
N MET A 766 7.35 24.06 -26.17
CA MET A 766 6.79 23.03 -25.30
C MET A 766 7.79 21.92 -24.96
N THR A 767 8.49 21.40 -25.95
CA THR A 767 9.42 20.27 -25.78
C THR A 767 10.73 20.68 -25.12
N GLY A 768 11.22 21.90 -25.40
CA GLY A 768 12.45 22.45 -24.81
C GLY A 768 12.30 22.93 -23.37
N SER A 769 11.11 23.43 -22.99
CA SER A 769 10.81 23.88 -21.62
C SER A 769 10.29 22.76 -20.70
N GLY A 770 9.95 21.61 -21.27
CA GLY A 770 9.35 20.49 -20.56
C GLY A 770 7.87 20.65 -20.23
N ALA A 771 7.16 21.58 -20.89
CA ALA A 771 5.71 21.77 -20.71
C ALA A 771 4.92 20.51 -21.08
N LYS A 772 5.15 19.98 -22.29
CA LYS A 772 4.59 18.72 -22.78
C LYS A 772 5.43 18.18 -23.92
N GLY A 773 5.55 16.85 -23.96
CA GLY A 773 6.37 16.16 -24.96
C GLY A 773 7.86 16.25 -24.67
N SER A 774 8.64 15.62 -25.54
CA SER A 774 10.10 15.58 -25.50
C SER A 774 10.69 15.91 -26.87
N MET A 775 11.99 16.18 -26.92
CA MET A 775 12.68 16.39 -28.18
C MET A 775 12.61 15.16 -29.10
N VAL A 776 12.45 13.96 -28.53
CA VAL A 776 12.22 12.71 -29.30
C VAL A 776 10.88 12.77 -30.03
N ASN A 777 9.82 13.32 -29.42
CA ASN A 777 8.52 13.46 -30.07
C ASN A 777 8.59 14.45 -31.24
N ALA A 778 9.25 15.60 -31.04
CA ALA A 778 9.49 16.56 -32.12
C ALA A 778 10.29 15.95 -33.28
N ASN A 779 11.29 15.13 -32.95
CA ASN A 779 12.10 14.38 -33.91
C ASN A 779 11.28 13.36 -34.71
N GLN A 780 10.43 12.57 -34.06
CA GLN A 780 9.57 11.58 -34.74
C GLN A 780 8.55 12.23 -35.69
N ILE A 781 8.08 13.42 -35.34
CA ILE A 781 7.14 14.18 -36.16
C ILE A 781 7.84 14.79 -37.39
N SER A 782 9.01 15.40 -37.18
CA SER A 782 9.64 16.28 -38.19
C SER A 782 10.79 15.63 -38.96
N CYS A 783 11.48 14.63 -38.40
CA CYS A 783 12.66 14.00 -39.00
C CYS A 783 12.35 12.57 -39.49
N ASN A 784 12.29 11.60 -38.57
CA ASN A 784 11.98 10.19 -38.84
C ASN A 784 11.55 9.46 -37.56
N LEU A 785 10.76 8.38 -37.69
CA LEU A 785 10.34 7.57 -36.53
C LEU A 785 11.49 6.74 -35.94
N GLY A 786 12.40 6.25 -36.79
CA GLY A 786 13.54 5.43 -36.38
C GLY A 786 13.20 3.96 -36.18
N GLN A 787 14.07 3.25 -35.46
CA GLN A 787 13.97 1.80 -35.24
C GLN A 787 12.80 1.46 -34.30
N GLN A 788 11.91 0.55 -34.74
CA GLN A 788 10.94 -0.09 -33.86
C GLN A 788 11.61 -1.26 -33.14
N VAL A 789 11.60 -1.23 -31.81
CA VAL A 789 12.22 -2.24 -30.94
C VAL A 789 11.10 -2.98 -30.22
N LEU A 790 11.17 -4.32 -30.20
CA LEU A 790 10.22 -5.21 -29.54
C LEU A 790 10.95 -6.12 -28.56
N GLU A 791 10.63 -6.07 -27.27
CA GLU A 791 11.30 -6.83 -26.21
C GLU A 791 12.84 -6.69 -26.22
N GLY A 792 13.33 -5.49 -26.59
CA GLY A 792 14.77 -5.22 -26.75
C GLY A 792 15.39 -5.73 -28.06
N ARG A 793 14.61 -6.39 -28.93
CA ARG A 793 15.01 -6.93 -30.24
C ARG A 793 14.41 -6.13 -31.38
N ARG A 794 14.73 -6.51 -32.63
CA ARG A 794 14.07 -5.97 -33.83
C ARG A 794 12.74 -6.68 -34.07
N VAL A 795 12.06 -6.26 -35.13
CA VAL A 795 10.83 -6.91 -35.62
C VAL A 795 11.07 -8.42 -35.79
N PRO A 796 10.14 -9.28 -35.32
CA PRO A 796 10.26 -10.72 -35.43
C PRO A 796 10.25 -11.17 -36.89
N VAL A 797 11.01 -12.22 -37.17
CA VAL A 797 11.12 -12.84 -38.48
C VAL A 797 10.32 -14.14 -38.49
N MET A 798 9.54 -14.38 -39.54
CA MET A 798 8.82 -15.64 -39.76
C MET A 798 9.79 -16.79 -40.05
N ILE A 799 9.33 -18.04 -39.92
CA ILE A 799 10.11 -19.25 -40.26
C ILE A 799 10.64 -19.21 -41.70
N SER A 800 9.93 -18.53 -42.61
CA SER A 800 10.34 -18.33 -43.99
C SER A 800 11.50 -17.33 -44.19
N GLY A 801 12.04 -16.75 -43.11
CA GLY A 801 13.08 -15.72 -43.15
C GLY A 801 12.56 -14.33 -43.52
N LYS A 802 11.23 -14.12 -43.55
CA LYS A 802 10.59 -12.85 -43.90
C LYS A 802 10.06 -12.13 -42.66
N THR A 803 10.20 -10.80 -42.59
CA THR A 803 9.53 -9.99 -41.55
C THR A 803 8.09 -9.63 -41.94
N LEU A 804 7.82 -9.43 -43.23
CA LEU A 804 6.47 -9.31 -43.80
C LEU A 804 6.38 -10.02 -45.16
N PRO A 805 5.16 -10.40 -45.61
CA PRO A 805 4.97 -11.05 -46.91
C PRO A 805 5.51 -10.24 -48.10
N CYS A 806 5.52 -8.91 -47.99
CA CYS A 806 6.01 -7.99 -49.02
C CYS A 806 7.54 -7.88 -49.10
N PHE A 807 8.28 -8.41 -48.12
CA PHE A 807 9.75 -8.44 -48.14
C PHE A 807 10.26 -9.79 -48.64
N LYS A 808 11.47 -9.77 -49.24
CA LYS A 808 12.16 -10.98 -49.67
C LYS A 808 12.63 -11.77 -48.43
N PRO A 809 12.79 -13.10 -48.52
CA PRO A 809 13.43 -13.88 -47.47
C PRO A 809 14.85 -13.36 -47.20
N PHE A 810 15.19 -13.17 -45.92
CA PHE A 810 16.51 -12.71 -45.46
C PHE A 810 16.92 -11.34 -46.02
N GLU A 811 15.94 -10.46 -46.22
CA GLU A 811 16.16 -9.08 -46.67
C GLU A 811 17.05 -8.31 -45.67
N THR A 812 18.18 -7.79 -46.15
CA THR A 812 19.18 -7.08 -45.33
C THR A 812 18.90 -5.59 -45.17
N SER A 813 17.91 -5.05 -45.89
CA SER A 813 17.47 -3.66 -45.73
C SER A 813 17.04 -3.37 -44.29
N VAL A 814 17.53 -2.26 -43.73
CA VAL A 814 17.13 -1.80 -42.39
C VAL A 814 15.61 -1.60 -42.26
N ARG A 815 14.94 -1.26 -43.36
CA ARG A 815 13.48 -1.05 -43.42
C ARG A 815 12.71 -2.35 -43.21
N ALA A 816 13.20 -3.46 -43.76
CA ALA A 816 12.62 -4.78 -43.55
C ALA A 816 12.71 -5.20 -42.08
N GLY A 817 13.74 -4.75 -41.37
CA GLY A 817 13.92 -4.98 -39.93
C GLY A 817 13.28 -3.93 -39.01
N GLY A 818 12.34 -3.12 -39.50
CA GLY A 818 11.58 -2.18 -38.67
C GLY A 818 12.19 -0.80 -38.47
N TYR A 819 13.21 -0.40 -39.26
CA TYR A 819 13.68 0.99 -39.27
C TYR A 819 12.79 1.87 -40.15
N ILE A 820 12.03 2.78 -39.52
CA ILE A 820 11.10 3.66 -40.21
C ILE A 820 11.81 4.98 -40.58
N VAL A 821 12.03 5.15 -41.89
CA VAL A 821 12.68 6.31 -42.50
C VAL A 821 11.73 7.51 -42.59
N ASN A 822 10.42 7.24 -42.73
CA ASN A 822 9.40 8.27 -42.81
C ASN A 822 9.05 8.86 -41.43
N ARG A 823 8.30 9.95 -41.45
CA ARG A 823 7.91 10.77 -40.29
C ARG A 823 6.40 10.92 -40.22
N PHE A 824 5.87 11.29 -39.06
CA PHE A 824 4.41 11.52 -38.93
C PHE A 824 3.90 12.65 -39.82
N LEU A 825 4.69 13.72 -40.02
CA LEU A 825 4.26 14.88 -40.82
C LEU A 825 3.90 14.54 -42.27
N THR A 826 4.62 13.61 -42.90
CA THR A 826 4.40 13.21 -44.31
C THR A 826 3.70 11.86 -44.44
N GLY A 827 3.34 11.23 -43.32
CA GLY A 827 2.81 9.88 -43.28
C GLY A 827 3.89 8.78 -43.40
N ILE A 828 3.52 7.59 -42.94
CA ILE A 828 4.36 6.38 -42.97
C ILE A 828 3.79 5.35 -43.95
N ARG A 829 4.65 4.51 -44.54
CA ARG A 829 4.22 3.52 -45.55
C ARG A 829 3.50 2.32 -44.90
N PRO A 830 2.68 1.54 -45.63
CA PRO A 830 1.95 0.42 -45.05
C PRO A 830 2.81 -0.63 -44.32
N GLN A 831 4.01 -0.93 -44.83
CA GLN A 831 4.92 -1.88 -44.16
C GLN A 831 5.41 -1.32 -42.81
N GLU A 832 5.76 -0.04 -42.80
CA GLU A 832 6.26 0.68 -41.62
C GLU A 832 5.13 0.89 -40.59
N TYR A 833 3.92 1.18 -41.07
CA TYR A 833 2.71 1.27 -40.26
C TYR A 833 2.48 -0.02 -39.46
N TYR A 834 2.59 -1.17 -40.10
CA TYR A 834 2.40 -2.46 -39.43
C TYR A 834 3.43 -2.68 -38.31
N PHE A 835 4.71 -2.37 -38.55
CA PHE A 835 5.75 -2.47 -37.52
C PHE A 835 5.53 -1.47 -36.38
N HIS A 836 5.09 -0.26 -36.67
CA HIS A 836 4.75 0.72 -35.64
C HIS A 836 3.58 0.25 -34.76
N MET A 837 2.57 -0.40 -35.35
CA MET A 837 1.46 -1.00 -34.60
C MET A 837 1.91 -2.14 -33.69
N MET A 838 2.93 -2.94 -34.08
CA MET A 838 3.51 -3.95 -33.20
C MET A 838 4.09 -3.31 -31.93
N ALA A 839 4.92 -2.28 -32.09
CA ALA A 839 5.57 -1.59 -30.98
C ALA A 839 4.55 -0.90 -30.06
N GLY A 840 3.51 -0.29 -30.65
CA GLY A 840 2.41 0.28 -29.86
C GLY A 840 1.66 -0.76 -29.02
N ARG A 841 1.45 -1.97 -29.56
CA ARG A 841 0.73 -3.04 -28.85
C ARG A 841 1.52 -3.64 -27.69
N GLU A 842 2.83 -3.74 -27.80
CA GLU A 842 3.69 -4.24 -26.71
C GLU A 842 3.51 -3.40 -25.44
N GLY A 843 3.56 -2.06 -25.55
CA GLY A 843 3.38 -1.16 -24.41
C GLY A 843 2.02 -1.34 -23.71
N LEU A 844 0.95 -1.64 -24.47
CA LEU A 844 -0.38 -1.92 -23.93
C LEU A 844 -0.43 -3.26 -23.19
N ILE A 845 0.20 -4.30 -23.75
CA ILE A 845 0.28 -5.64 -23.13
C ILE A 845 1.07 -5.56 -21.81
N ASP A 846 2.20 -4.85 -21.82
CA ASP A 846 3.05 -4.66 -20.65
C ASP A 846 2.29 -4.00 -19.50
N THR A 847 1.49 -2.99 -19.82
CA THR A 847 0.63 -2.29 -18.85
C THR A 847 -0.42 -3.23 -18.26
N ALA A 848 -1.04 -4.09 -19.08
CA ALA A 848 -2.05 -5.04 -18.61
C ALA A 848 -1.48 -6.15 -17.71
N VAL A 849 -0.29 -6.66 -18.00
CA VAL A 849 0.29 -7.82 -17.29
C VAL A 849 1.04 -7.40 -16.03
N LYS A 850 1.86 -6.34 -16.08
CA LYS A 850 2.78 -5.97 -14.99
C LYS A 850 2.10 -5.35 -13.76
N THR A 851 0.89 -4.79 -13.92
CA THR A 851 0.14 -4.10 -12.85
C THR A 851 -0.29 -5.02 -11.70
N SER A 852 -0.67 -6.27 -12.00
CA SER A 852 -1.13 -7.22 -10.97
C SER A 852 -0.03 -7.68 -10.01
N ARG A 853 1.20 -7.89 -10.53
CA ARG A 853 2.34 -8.43 -9.77
C ARG A 853 2.88 -7.41 -8.75
N SER A 854 2.99 -6.15 -9.15
CA SER A 854 3.50 -5.08 -8.29
C SER A 854 2.57 -4.80 -7.09
N GLY A 855 1.25 -4.79 -7.29
CA GLY A 855 0.29 -4.58 -6.20
C GLY A 855 0.31 -5.69 -5.14
N TYR A 856 0.49 -6.95 -5.55
CA TYR A 856 0.63 -8.05 -4.59
C TYR A 856 1.92 -7.93 -3.77
N LEU A 857 3.05 -7.67 -4.44
CA LEU A 857 4.35 -7.50 -3.79
C LEU A 857 4.32 -6.35 -2.77
N GLN A 858 3.77 -5.20 -3.18
CA GLN A 858 3.64 -4.04 -2.31
C GLN A 858 2.84 -4.37 -1.05
N ARG A 859 1.73 -5.12 -1.17
CA ARG A 859 0.94 -5.53 0.00
C ARG A 859 1.74 -6.43 0.95
N CYS A 860 2.53 -7.37 0.42
CA CYS A 860 3.37 -8.23 1.25
C CYS A 860 4.42 -7.43 2.02
N ILE A 861 5.05 -6.46 1.35
CA ILE A 861 6.03 -5.55 1.98
C ILE A 861 5.35 -4.70 3.05
N ILE A 862 4.24 -4.03 2.73
CA ILE A 862 3.51 -3.18 3.69
C ILE A 862 3.08 -4.01 4.91
N LYS A 863 2.56 -5.22 4.71
CA LYS A 863 2.15 -6.07 5.84
C LYS A 863 3.32 -6.61 6.65
N GLY A 864 4.46 -6.87 6.03
CA GLY A 864 5.68 -7.24 6.76
C GLY A 864 6.33 -6.08 7.50
N MET A 865 6.09 -4.83 7.08
CA MET A 865 6.73 -3.64 7.62
C MET A 865 5.76 -2.69 8.35
N GLU A 866 4.52 -3.09 8.60
CA GLU A 866 3.49 -2.16 9.12
C GLU A 866 3.72 -1.71 10.56
N GLY A 867 4.37 -2.54 11.38
CA GLY A 867 4.68 -2.23 12.77
C GLY A 867 5.97 -1.45 12.97
N LEU A 868 6.79 -1.28 11.91
CA LEU A 868 8.07 -0.59 12.00
C LEU A 868 7.86 0.92 12.22
N ARG A 869 8.44 1.43 13.30
CA ARG A 869 8.44 2.86 13.64
C ARG A 869 9.77 3.30 14.22
N VAL A 870 10.07 4.59 14.06
CA VAL A 870 11.18 5.24 14.75
C VAL A 870 10.74 5.58 16.17
N GLU A 871 11.42 5.03 17.16
CA GLU A 871 11.17 5.30 18.57
C GLU A 871 11.87 6.58 19.04
N TYR A 872 11.52 7.06 20.24
CA TYR A 872 12.10 8.28 20.83
C TYR A 872 13.62 8.25 21.00
N ASP A 873 14.22 7.06 21.05
CA ASP A 873 15.67 6.85 21.11
C ASP A 873 16.32 6.82 19.72
N THR A 874 15.58 7.14 18.65
CA THR A 874 15.97 7.14 17.23
C THR A 874 16.20 5.76 16.59
N SER A 875 16.01 4.68 17.37
CA SER A 875 16.04 3.31 16.84
C SER A 875 14.77 2.98 16.05
N VAL A 876 14.90 2.10 15.06
CA VAL A 876 13.76 1.56 14.32
C VAL A 876 13.38 0.24 14.96
N ARG A 877 12.16 0.16 15.48
CA ARG A 877 11.63 -1.03 16.15
C ARG A 877 10.31 -1.46 15.54
N ASP A 878 10.04 -2.74 15.60
CA ASP A 878 8.73 -3.29 15.28
C ASP A 878 7.76 -3.12 16.47
N ALA A 879 6.46 -3.38 16.25
CA ALA A 879 5.40 -3.14 17.22
C ALA A 879 5.50 -4.01 18.50
N ASP A 880 6.26 -5.11 18.44
CA ASP A 880 6.59 -5.97 19.58
C ASP A 880 7.79 -5.45 20.43
N GLY A 881 8.51 -4.43 19.93
CA GLY A 881 9.70 -3.85 20.53
C GLY A 881 11.02 -4.42 20.01
N THR A 882 10.98 -5.36 19.06
CA THR A 882 12.17 -5.91 18.40
C THR A 882 12.88 -4.82 17.61
N MET A 883 14.17 -4.65 17.85
CA MET A 883 14.99 -3.62 17.22
C MET A 883 15.52 -4.10 15.87
N VAL A 884 15.26 -3.34 14.81
CA VAL A 884 15.69 -3.63 13.44
C VAL A 884 16.89 -2.78 13.04
N GLN A 885 16.88 -1.48 13.40
CA GLN A 885 18.01 -0.57 13.19
C GLN A 885 18.26 0.25 14.44
N PHE A 886 19.53 0.53 14.74
CA PHE A 886 19.92 1.38 15.86
C PHE A 886 19.64 2.87 15.62
N LEU A 887 19.75 3.30 14.36
CA LEU A 887 19.48 4.67 13.92
C LEU A 887 18.88 4.58 12.51
N TYR A 888 17.79 5.30 12.27
CA TYR A 888 17.14 5.31 10.96
C TYR A 888 18.12 5.72 9.85
N GLY A 889 18.31 4.87 8.84
CA GLY A 889 19.21 5.18 7.72
C GLY A 889 20.68 5.36 8.11
N GLU A 890 21.09 4.89 9.29
CA GLU A 890 22.44 5.04 9.86
C GLU A 890 22.89 6.48 10.17
N ASP A 891 22.10 7.51 9.80
CA ASP A 891 22.38 8.92 10.04
C ASP A 891 21.23 9.70 10.71
N GLY A 892 20.05 9.09 10.84
CA GLY A 892 18.87 9.67 11.45
C GLY A 892 18.17 10.73 10.60
N LEU A 893 18.46 10.80 9.30
CA LEU A 893 17.93 11.84 8.42
C LEU A 893 16.64 11.41 7.70
N ASP A 894 15.67 12.33 7.67
CA ASP A 894 14.48 12.19 6.82
C ASP A 894 14.85 12.50 5.36
N THR A 895 14.49 11.60 4.44
CA THR A 895 14.74 11.75 3.00
C THR A 895 14.14 13.02 2.42
N THR A 896 13.06 13.54 3.01
CA THR A 896 12.42 14.79 2.59
C THR A 896 13.21 16.03 2.99
N LYS A 897 14.14 15.96 3.96
CA LYS A 897 14.93 17.10 4.45
C LYS A 897 16.40 17.08 4.04
N GLN A 898 16.83 16.08 3.29
CA GLN A 898 18.25 15.86 2.99
C GLN A 898 18.78 16.73 1.83
N LYS A 899 17.91 17.18 0.91
CA LYS A 899 18.37 17.65 -0.39
C LYS A 899 19.29 18.87 -0.35
N TYR A 900 18.93 19.92 0.40
CA TYR A 900 19.75 21.12 0.55
C TYR A 900 20.82 20.99 1.64
N LEU A 901 20.91 19.85 2.32
CA LEU A 901 21.87 19.63 3.42
C LEU A 901 23.32 19.76 2.95
N ASN A 902 23.63 19.25 1.75
CA ASN A 902 24.98 19.33 1.16
C ASN A 902 25.19 20.56 0.26
N ASP A 903 24.18 21.41 0.07
CA ASP A 903 24.30 22.65 -0.70
C ASP A 903 24.74 23.81 0.20
N PHE A 904 26.01 23.77 0.60
CA PHE A 904 26.61 24.78 1.47
C PHE A 904 26.58 26.19 0.88
N LYS A 905 26.59 26.31 -0.46
CA LYS A 905 26.50 27.62 -1.13
C LYS A 905 25.12 28.24 -0.90
N PHE A 906 24.06 27.49 -1.14
CA PHE A 906 22.69 27.95 -0.90
C PHE A 906 22.46 28.30 0.58
N GLN A 907 22.94 27.46 1.49
CA GLN A 907 22.82 27.70 2.93
C GLN A 907 23.54 28.97 3.37
N ALA A 908 24.79 29.19 2.90
CA ALA A 908 25.56 30.38 3.25
C ALA A 908 24.90 31.67 2.72
N GLN A 909 24.36 31.63 1.50
CA GLN A 909 23.70 32.77 0.88
C GLN A 909 22.35 33.12 1.53
N ASN A 910 21.67 32.13 2.13
CA ASN A 910 20.35 32.29 2.77
C ASN A 910 20.38 32.10 4.29
N PHE A 911 21.55 32.30 4.91
CA PHE A 911 21.79 31.96 6.31
C PHE A 911 20.77 32.57 7.28
N TYR A 912 20.45 33.87 7.14
CA TYR A 912 19.51 34.52 8.06
C TYR A 912 18.10 33.95 7.96
N SER A 913 17.60 33.70 6.73
CA SER A 913 16.27 33.10 6.54
C SER A 913 16.21 31.68 7.10
N LEU A 914 17.24 30.85 6.85
CA LEU A 914 17.31 29.49 7.39
C LEU A 914 17.42 29.49 8.91
N ALA A 915 18.19 30.43 9.47
CA ALA A 915 18.35 30.57 10.92
C ALA A 915 17.01 30.91 11.60
N GLN A 916 16.19 31.75 10.97
CA GLN A 916 14.84 32.08 11.44
C GLN A 916 13.88 30.89 11.32
N THR A 917 13.83 30.23 10.15
CA THR A 917 12.98 29.03 9.94
C THR A 917 13.28 27.92 10.94
N LEU A 918 14.57 27.73 11.29
CA LEU A 918 14.99 26.73 12.27
C LEU A 918 14.90 27.21 13.73
N HIS A 919 14.43 28.44 13.97
CA HIS A 919 14.38 29.07 15.30
C HIS A 919 15.71 28.94 16.07
N THR A 920 16.82 29.17 15.36
CA THR A 920 18.17 28.86 15.84
C THR A 920 18.51 29.61 17.13
N ALA A 921 18.03 30.84 17.30
CA ALA A 921 18.27 31.65 18.49
C ALA A 921 17.75 30.99 19.79
N GLU A 922 16.59 30.34 19.73
CA GLU A 922 15.97 29.69 20.89
C GLU A 922 16.40 28.21 21.03
N ALA A 923 16.53 27.51 19.92
CA ALA A 923 16.77 26.06 19.90
C ALA A 923 18.26 25.71 20.09
N TYR A 924 19.18 26.44 19.45
CA TYR A 924 20.60 26.09 19.41
C TYR A 924 21.27 26.01 20.80
N PRO A 925 21.03 26.94 21.74
CA PRO A 925 21.64 26.87 23.08
C PRO A 925 21.23 25.60 23.84
N ARG A 926 20.05 25.05 23.55
CA ARG A 926 19.60 23.81 24.20
C ARG A 926 20.37 22.61 23.69
N VAL A 927 20.70 22.56 22.40
CA VAL A 927 21.32 21.39 21.75
C VAL A 927 22.84 21.49 21.59
N ALA A 928 23.43 22.65 21.85
CA ALA A 928 24.86 22.88 21.75
C ALA A 928 25.67 21.88 22.60
N SER A 929 26.60 21.16 21.95
CA SER A 929 27.48 20.19 22.61
C SER A 929 28.89 20.25 22.05
N ALA A 930 29.85 20.71 22.86
CA ALA A 930 31.27 20.73 22.48
C ALA A 930 31.86 19.31 22.45
N GLU A 931 31.44 18.45 23.39
CA GLU A 931 31.91 17.07 23.53
C GLU A 931 31.64 16.23 22.28
N ALA A 932 30.43 16.33 21.72
CA ALA A 932 30.06 15.61 20.51
C ALA A 932 30.88 16.07 19.29
N VAL A 933 31.13 17.38 19.17
CA VAL A 933 31.97 17.94 18.10
C VAL A 933 33.41 17.43 18.20
N GLU A 934 33.99 17.40 19.40
CA GLU A 934 35.34 16.89 19.62
C GLU A 934 35.44 15.39 19.35
N HIS A 935 34.47 14.62 19.84
CA HIS A 935 34.39 13.18 19.59
C HIS A 935 34.34 12.89 18.10
N ASN A 936 33.48 13.57 17.35
CA ASN A 936 33.34 13.40 15.91
C ASN A 936 34.63 13.77 15.16
N LYS A 937 35.32 14.84 15.58
CA LYS A 937 36.63 15.21 15.01
C LYS A 937 37.70 14.15 15.28
N LYS A 938 37.76 13.59 16.49
CA LYS A 938 38.72 12.55 16.90
C LYS A 938 38.46 11.25 16.16
N ALA A 939 37.21 10.79 16.11
CA ALA A 939 36.78 9.60 15.37
C ALA A 939 37.15 9.72 13.88
N ALA A 940 36.75 10.80 13.22
CA ALA A 940 37.08 11.04 11.80
C ALA A 940 38.59 11.16 11.53
N LYS A 941 39.40 11.61 12.49
CA LYS A 941 40.86 11.67 12.36
C LYS A 941 41.49 10.28 12.45
N LYS A 942 40.99 9.42 13.32
CA LYS A 942 41.46 8.03 13.49
C LYS A 942 41.04 7.16 12.31
N ALA A 943 39.80 7.27 11.83
CA ALA A 943 39.31 6.56 10.65
C ALA A 943 40.19 6.84 9.41
N ARG A 944 40.60 8.10 9.19
CA ARG A 944 41.53 8.48 8.10
C ARG A 944 42.92 7.87 8.21
N LYS A 945 43.38 7.51 9.41
CA LYS A 945 44.67 6.86 9.63
C LYS A 945 44.62 5.35 9.39
N GLY A 946 43.47 4.80 8.97
CA GLY A 946 43.29 3.37 8.66
C GLY A 946 42.82 2.52 9.83
N ASP A 947 42.62 3.12 11.02
CA ASP A 947 42.25 2.40 12.24
C ASP A 947 40.75 2.55 12.52
N VAL A 948 39.93 1.87 11.70
CA VAL A 948 38.46 2.03 11.64
C VAL A 948 37.76 1.51 12.92
N THR A 949 38.38 0.57 13.66
CA THR A 949 37.80 -0.02 14.88
C THR A 949 38.20 0.71 16.17
N SER A 950 39.04 1.73 16.08
CA SER A 950 39.63 2.37 17.27
C SER A 950 38.71 3.37 17.99
N MET A 951 37.62 3.80 17.36
CA MET A 951 36.66 4.74 17.95
C MET A 951 35.32 4.71 17.21
N ASP A 952 34.23 4.59 17.96
CA ASP A 952 32.88 4.57 17.39
C ASP A 952 32.50 5.93 16.75
N PRO A 953 31.60 5.93 15.76
CA PRO A 953 31.04 7.17 15.21
C PRO A 953 30.34 8.00 16.28
N ALA A 954 30.38 9.33 16.13
CA ALA A 954 29.70 10.23 17.08
C ALA A 954 28.19 9.98 17.18
N THR A 955 27.56 9.53 16.08
CA THR A 955 26.12 9.19 16.02
C THR A 955 25.74 7.97 16.86
N ALA A 956 26.69 7.09 17.17
CA ALA A 956 26.46 5.93 18.03
C ALA A 956 26.54 6.27 19.53
N VAL A 957 27.38 7.25 19.89
CA VAL A 957 27.61 7.65 21.29
C VAL A 957 26.68 8.78 21.71
N TYR A 958 26.45 9.75 20.82
CA TYR A 958 25.66 10.94 21.09
C TYR A 958 24.46 11.00 20.14
N THR A 959 23.25 11.10 20.68
CA THR A 959 22.03 11.17 19.88
C THR A 959 22.03 12.42 18.99
N PRO A 960 21.84 12.28 17.65
CA PRO A 960 21.84 13.41 16.72
C PRO A 960 20.78 14.48 16.99
N SER A 961 19.66 14.11 17.61
CA SER A 961 18.56 15.03 17.93
C SER A 961 18.87 15.98 19.11
N ARG A 962 19.80 15.60 20.00
CA ARG A 962 20.10 16.34 21.24
C ARG A 962 21.45 17.06 21.19
N HIS A 963 22.45 16.46 20.55
CA HIS A 963 23.83 16.95 20.61
C HIS A 963 24.28 17.50 19.26
N SER A 964 24.38 18.83 19.16
CA SER A 964 24.92 19.49 17.98
C SER A 964 26.35 19.00 17.71
N GLY A 965 26.63 18.57 16.48
CA GLY A 965 27.95 18.06 16.11
C GLY A 965 28.07 16.54 16.10
N SER A 966 27.07 15.82 16.62
CA SER A 966 26.86 14.42 16.29
C SER A 966 26.26 14.34 14.87
N THR A 967 27.11 14.10 13.88
CA THR A 967 26.74 14.05 12.46
C THR A 967 27.40 12.85 11.80
N SER A 968 26.84 12.39 10.68
CA SER A 968 27.48 11.36 9.86
C SER A 968 28.87 11.79 9.39
N GLU A 969 29.76 10.81 9.21
CA GLU A 969 31.14 11.05 8.77
C GLU A 969 31.18 11.62 7.34
N LEU A 970 30.27 11.16 6.48
CA LEU A 970 30.09 11.67 5.12
C LEU A 970 29.76 13.17 5.10
N PHE A 971 28.82 13.60 5.94
CA PHE A 971 28.47 15.02 6.05
C PHE A 971 29.64 15.85 6.60
N LEU A 972 30.35 15.33 7.60
CA LEU A 972 31.52 16.00 8.16
C LEU A 972 32.65 16.15 7.13
N GLN A 973 32.86 15.13 6.28
CA GLN A 973 33.81 15.19 5.19
C GLN A 973 33.43 16.26 4.16
N ALA A 974 32.17 16.27 3.70
CA ALA A 974 31.68 17.27 2.75
C ALA A 974 31.85 18.70 3.29
N LYS A 975 31.53 18.93 4.57
CA LYS A 975 31.74 20.22 5.25
C LYS A 975 33.21 20.65 5.27
N ARG A 976 34.13 19.72 5.52
CA ARG A 976 35.58 19.99 5.55
C ARG A 976 36.13 20.32 4.17
N GLU A 977 35.70 19.62 3.13
CA GLU A 977 36.14 19.88 1.75
C GLU A 977 35.81 21.30 1.32
N VAL A 978 34.60 21.78 1.61
CA VAL A 978 34.21 23.17 1.36
C VAL A 978 35.03 24.15 2.20
N SER A 979 35.24 23.86 3.48
CA SER A 979 36.05 24.71 4.36
C SER A 979 37.50 24.86 3.85
N LEU A 980 38.09 23.77 3.36
CA LEU A 980 39.43 23.78 2.75
C LEU A 980 39.46 24.54 1.44
N LEU A 981 38.40 24.44 0.63
CA LEU A 981 38.30 25.15 -0.65
C LEU A 981 38.18 26.66 -0.43
N VAL A 982 37.41 27.08 0.59
CA VAL A 982 37.35 28.49 1.04
C VAL A 982 38.71 28.97 1.54
N LEU A 983 39.39 28.21 2.42
CA LEU A 983 40.73 28.56 2.90
C LEU A 983 41.76 28.67 1.77
N ARG A 984 41.69 27.80 0.76
CA ARG A 984 42.56 27.86 -0.43
C ARG A 984 42.29 29.08 -1.31
N LEU A 985 41.03 29.48 -1.44
CA LEU A 985 40.67 30.72 -2.16
C LEU A 985 41.19 31.96 -1.43
N PHE A 986 41.11 31.99 -0.09
CA PHE A 986 41.67 33.07 0.72
C PHE A 986 43.21 33.06 0.83
N SER A 987 43.87 31.94 0.54
CA SER A 987 45.34 31.87 0.47
C SER A 987 45.90 32.13 -0.93
N THR A 988 45.04 32.28 -1.94
CA THR A 988 45.40 32.58 -3.34
C THR A 988 45.01 33.99 -3.79
N CYS A 989 44.19 34.70 -3.00
CA CYS A 989 44.13 36.16 -2.96
C CYS A 989 45.14 36.67 -1.93
#